data_AF-N6TME6-F1
#
_entry.id   AF-N6TME6-F1
#
_cell.length_a   1.000
_cell.length_b   1.000
_cell.length_c   1.000
_cell.angle_alpha   90.00
_cell.angle_beta   90.00
_cell.angle_gamma   90.00
#
_symmetry.space_group_name_H-M   'P 1'
#
loop_
_entity.id
_entity.type
_entity.pdbx_description
1 polymer ?
#
loop_
_entity_poly.entity_id
_entity_poly.type
_entity_poly.pdbx_seq_one_letter_code
_entity_poly.pdbx_strand_id
1 'polypeptide(L)'
;MFKVIIVPHSHNDPGWLKTFESYFHVSSKQIMSNMVAKLQEHKNFTFIWSEISFLNSWWEEAHPNKQRVLKELVNSGRLEITTGGWVMTDEANVHLFAMVDQLIEGHQWVWTNLGIKPKTGWSVDPFGHGSTVPYLLGAAGLRGTVIQRIHYAWKQWLALKQHGDFRWVPSWTPHDPYGTILTHNQPFDIYSIKHSCGPHPYICLNFDFRKVQGEYTESSLKAQTITDKNVKEKAELLLEQYARTGSLFPHNVVLIPLGDDFRYNLKEEFDQQYSNYMKLITHINSHKSEYKAEVAFGTPHDYFEAITKRFDQFPSLKGDFFVYSDIFSEGRPAYWSGYFTTRPFLKILDRELEHSLRSAEILYTVALNKAKQQSLGVHGKILEKNFEKLIRARRNLGLFQHHDAITGTSKAFVMKDYGIKLFESLRDTVKVQEASLQALLFPKVHIAKGQNLILSDIERESYDKLPNKSNIQIGPGQKRRVVLFNSLAYPQEHLVSFTVNTTSLMVTDENGAQVDFQLNPIIEESLGKHWIQAGEFELVFIAKLDELSATSYYIVHSEKNLANLATIYCKNCMKKSQVSSNGSKLEAPFTIKDIPPSDIQLENHKMKILFSGSTGFMKSIVRKHKPKVMQCKIQFAAYRSAQFHSGAYLFMPDPNERDYEKDVLAQYKEQMSVIISTGLVSTELLTIYGPFLVHKISIFLDEDSALSNAISIENTIDFENPPKNRETELFMRIISDVQNGDVPEFYSDLNGFNMQKRVKVERVGVEGNYFPITSMAYIQDESVRLSLLTNHAQGASAWQPGFLELMLDRRTLYDDSRGMGEGLVDNKRTTSRYWMLIEDVSKAPVEAQAPLRRFADEDTYEKGEVVRSFNVPSVPFEAPKQEAFSRPSLYATHLSNALNYPAQSFIVDQEQQAAAPSKLRFLKKALPCDVHLLNLRTQADFEYSQFPSTSALMVLHRQGYDCTVSANYSCTVLSFEASNYFDAVKVQAIELKSLTGLDSIKQFNDLGDLYIEPMSLKTLNVTFG
;
A
#
# COMPACT_ATOMS: atom_id res chain seq x y z
N MET A 1 20.80 39.83 0.73
CA MET A 1 19.99 40.09 -0.47
C MET A 1 18.89 39.03 -0.52
N PHE A 2 17.63 39.46 -0.49
CA PHE A 2 16.46 38.58 -0.49
C PHE A 2 16.29 37.96 -1.89
N LYS A 3 16.03 36.65 -1.98
CA LYS A 3 15.86 35.93 -3.26
C LYS A 3 14.49 35.28 -3.33
N VAL A 4 13.77 35.52 -4.41
CA VAL A 4 12.45 34.93 -4.68
C VAL A 4 12.55 34.04 -5.91
N ILE A 5 12.12 32.80 -5.78
CA ILE A 5 12.07 31.81 -6.86
C ILE A 5 10.60 31.49 -7.12
N ILE A 6 10.08 31.96 -8.24
CA ILE A 6 8.71 31.70 -8.68
C ILE A 6 8.72 30.38 -9.46
N VAL A 7 7.86 29.45 -9.07
CA VAL A 7 7.81 28.08 -9.61
C VAL A 7 6.47 27.86 -10.32
N PRO A 8 6.39 28.08 -11.65
CA PRO A 8 5.20 27.77 -12.42
C PRO A 8 4.92 26.25 -12.43
N HIS A 9 3.68 25.88 -12.13
CA HIS A 9 3.27 24.47 -12.05
C HIS A 9 1.81 24.29 -12.49
N SER A 10 1.40 23.06 -12.74
CA SER A 10 0.00 22.68 -12.97
C SER A 10 -0.26 21.36 -12.27
N HIS A 11 -1.18 21.35 -11.29
CA HIS A 11 -1.58 20.12 -10.63
C HIS A 11 -2.57 19.36 -11.52
N ASN A 12 -2.27 18.11 -11.86
CA ASN A 12 -3.06 17.34 -12.82
C ASN A 12 -3.41 15.98 -12.21
N ASP A 13 -4.62 15.86 -11.66
CA ASP A 13 -5.10 14.61 -11.09
C ASP A 13 -5.26 13.50 -12.13
N PRO A 14 -4.59 12.36 -11.97
CA PRO A 14 -4.78 11.16 -12.79
C PRO A 14 -6.12 10.44 -12.56
N GLY A 15 -7.18 11.21 -12.33
CA GLY A 15 -8.56 10.84 -12.07
C GLY A 15 -9.04 11.39 -10.71
N TRP A 16 -10.20 12.06 -10.69
CA TRP A 16 -10.81 12.63 -9.49
C TRP A 16 -12.29 12.95 -9.75
N LEU A 17 -12.56 14.11 -10.36
CA LEU A 17 -13.89 14.49 -10.85
C LEU A 17 -14.19 13.94 -12.25
N LYS A 18 -13.14 13.57 -12.99
CA LYS A 18 -13.17 12.92 -14.31
C LYS A 18 -12.20 11.74 -14.30
N THR A 19 -12.32 10.83 -15.25
CA THR A 19 -11.35 9.73 -15.41
C THR A 19 -10.01 10.26 -15.93
N PHE A 20 -8.96 9.46 -15.77
CA PHE A 20 -7.63 9.73 -16.31
C PHE A 20 -7.68 10.14 -17.80
N GLU A 21 -8.32 9.33 -18.64
CA GLU A 21 -8.39 9.58 -20.09
C GLU A 21 -9.19 10.85 -20.41
N SER A 22 -10.25 11.14 -19.64
CA SER A 22 -11.06 12.34 -19.83
C SER A 22 -10.27 13.61 -19.50
N TYR A 23 -9.54 13.63 -18.37
CA TYR A 23 -8.66 14.74 -18.04
C TYR A 23 -7.53 14.91 -19.05
N PHE A 24 -6.94 13.81 -19.51
CA PHE A 24 -5.90 13.84 -20.53
C PHE A 24 -6.38 14.57 -21.79
N HIS A 25 -7.52 14.17 -22.36
CA HIS A 25 -8.00 14.73 -23.62
C HIS A 25 -8.57 16.15 -23.49
N VAL A 26 -9.17 16.50 -22.35
CA VAL A 26 -9.83 17.79 -22.15
C VAL A 26 -8.86 18.86 -21.61
N SER A 27 -7.79 18.49 -20.90
CA SER A 27 -6.92 19.46 -20.22
C SER A 27 -5.43 19.13 -20.31
N SER A 28 -4.96 18.01 -19.76
CA SER A 28 -3.51 17.76 -19.57
C SER A 28 -2.73 17.73 -20.88
N LYS A 29 -3.31 17.17 -21.96
CA LYS A 29 -2.69 17.18 -23.30
C LYS A 29 -2.46 18.60 -23.82
N GLN A 30 -3.42 19.51 -23.62
CA GLN A 30 -3.30 20.90 -24.02
C GLN A 30 -2.26 21.62 -23.16
N ILE A 31 -2.27 21.41 -21.84
CA ILE A 31 -1.29 21.99 -20.90
C ILE A 31 0.13 21.66 -21.35
N MET A 32 0.45 20.37 -21.54
CA MET A 32 1.79 19.95 -21.97
C MET A 32 2.16 20.48 -23.36
N SER A 33 1.22 20.46 -24.31
CA SER A 33 1.46 20.98 -25.67
C SER A 33 1.73 22.49 -25.66
N ASN A 34 1.02 23.24 -24.83
CA ASN A 34 1.20 24.68 -24.67
C ASN A 34 2.49 24.98 -23.92
N MET A 35 2.81 24.23 -22.85
CA MET A 35 4.07 24.32 -22.12
C MET A 35 5.26 24.17 -23.07
N VAL A 36 5.30 23.10 -23.87
CA VAL A 36 6.38 22.85 -24.83
C VAL A 36 6.54 24.01 -25.83
N ALA A 37 5.43 24.55 -26.34
CA ALA A 37 5.47 25.66 -27.29
C ALA A 37 5.88 26.99 -26.63
N LYS A 38 5.23 27.35 -25.52
CA LYS A 38 5.40 28.64 -24.85
C LYS A 38 6.73 28.79 -24.15
N LEU A 39 7.34 27.71 -23.65
CA LEU A 39 8.70 27.77 -23.14
C LEU A 39 9.72 28.02 -24.26
N GLN A 40 9.46 27.67 -25.53
CA GLN A 40 10.34 28.07 -26.63
C GLN A 40 10.26 29.56 -26.93
N GLU A 41 9.08 30.17 -26.79
CA GLU A 41 8.86 31.61 -26.98
C GLU A 41 9.46 32.41 -25.82
N HIS A 42 9.12 32.04 -24.59
CA HIS A 42 9.45 32.77 -23.37
C HIS A 42 10.74 32.26 -22.73
N LYS A 43 11.91 32.68 -23.24
CA LYS A 43 13.23 32.09 -22.89
C LYS A 43 13.61 32.09 -21.40
N ASN A 44 13.05 32.99 -20.60
CA ASN A 44 13.32 33.09 -19.15
C ASN A 44 12.29 32.36 -18.28
N PHE A 45 11.25 31.76 -18.88
CA PHE A 45 10.20 31.06 -18.15
C PHE A 45 10.63 29.63 -17.83
N THR A 46 10.31 29.16 -16.63
CA THR A 46 10.50 27.78 -16.17
C THR A 46 9.16 27.10 -15.92
N PHE A 47 9.16 25.79 -15.78
CA PHE A 47 7.97 25.03 -15.42
C PHE A 47 8.36 23.73 -14.71
N ILE A 48 7.46 23.18 -13.89
CA ILE A 48 7.62 21.83 -13.32
C ILE A 48 6.49 20.89 -13.74
N TRP A 49 6.79 19.60 -13.85
CA TRP A 49 5.82 18.55 -14.13
C TRP A 49 6.08 17.32 -13.24
N SER A 50 5.02 16.76 -12.63
CA SER A 50 5.16 15.65 -11.67
C SER A 50 4.60 14.33 -12.17
N GLU A 51 3.41 14.32 -12.76
CA GLU A 51 2.66 13.08 -13.05
C GLU A 51 3.15 12.42 -14.35
N ILE A 52 4.03 11.42 -14.22
CA ILE A 52 4.62 10.73 -15.37
C ILE A 52 3.58 9.95 -16.18
N SER A 53 2.49 9.50 -15.56
CA SER A 53 1.36 8.86 -16.25
C SER A 53 0.80 9.72 -17.39
N PHE A 54 0.52 11.00 -17.16
CA PHE A 54 0.07 11.92 -18.21
C PHE A 54 1.17 12.27 -19.20
N LEU A 55 2.42 12.44 -18.73
CA LEU A 55 3.55 12.72 -19.61
C LEU A 55 3.78 11.58 -20.60
N ASN A 56 3.67 10.33 -20.14
CA ASN A 56 3.69 9.14 -20.98
C ASN A 56 2.57 9.19 -22.03
N SER A 57 1.31 9.43 -21.63
CA SER A 57 0.19 9.50 -22.59
C SER A 57 0.39 10.60 -23.64
N TRP A 58 0.93 11.75 -23.25
CA TRP A 58 1.25 12.81 -24.20
C TRP A 58 2.41 12.44 -25.11
N TRP A 59 3.45 11.81 -24.56
CA TRP A 59 4.63 11.39 -25.31
C TRP A 59 4.26 10.45 -26.45
N GLU A 60 3.41 9.45 -26.19
CA GLU A 60 2.93 8.49 -27.20
C GLU A 60 2.16 9.17 -28.35
N GLU A 61 1.43 10.26 -28.10
CA GLU A 61 0.69 11.00 -29.13
C GLU A 61 1.46 12.18 -29.74
N ALA A 62 2.57 12.60 -29.13
CA ALA A 62 3.30 13.80 -29.52
C ALA A 62 4.13 13.58 -30.79
N HIS A 63 4.08 14.57 -31.70
CA HIS A 63 4.95 14.57 -32.87
C HIS A 63 6.44 14.56 -32.44
N PRO A 64 7.35 13.81 -33.12
CA PRO A 64 8.76 13.69 -32.74
C PRO A 64 9.50 15.03 -32.52
N ASN A 65 9.16 16.06 -33.30
CA ASN A 65 9.68 17.42 -33.07
C ASN A 65 9.32 17.99 -31.69
N LYS A 66 8.09 17.79 -31.18
CA LYS A 66 7.70 18.24 -29.84
C LYS A 66 8.39 17.44 -28.75
N GLN A 67 8.54 16.13 -28.95
CA GLN A 67 9.32 15.26 -28.07
C GLN A 67 10.77 15.73 -27.94
N ARG A 68 11.42 16.09 -29.07
CA ARG A 68 12.77 16.68 -29.08
C ARG A 68 12.83 18.00 -28.29
N VAL A 69 11.87 18.89 -28.49
CA VAL A 69 11.81 20.16 -27.75
C VAL A 69 11.63 19.93 -26.25
N LEU A 70 10.75 19.02 -25.84
CA LEU A 70 10.58 18.67 -24.43
C LEU A 70 11.91 18.20 -23.83
N LYS A 71 12.64 17.30 -24.52
CA LYS A 71 14.00 16.87 -24.11
C LYS A 71 14.97 18.05 -23.96
N GLU A 72 14.98 18.98 -24.90
CA GLU A 72 15.82 20.17 -24.84
C GLU A 72 15.49 21.07 -23.64
N LEU A 73 14.19 21.27 -23.36
CA LEU A 73 13.74 22.04 -22.21
C LEU A 73 14.17 21.39 -20.89
N VAL A 74 14.03 20.06 -20.79
CA VAL A 74 14.47 19.30 -19.62
C VAL A 74 15.99 19.35 -19.44
N ASN A 75 16.75 19.11 -20.51
CA ASN A 75 18.22 19.16 -20.46
C ASN A 75 18.76 20.56 -20.13
N SER A 76 18.06 21.61 -20.56
CA SER A 76 18.41 23.00 -20.23
C SER A 76 18.03 23.40 -18.80
N GLY A 77 17.32 22.56 -18.05
CA GLY A 77 16.81 22.85 -16.70
C GLY A 77 15.59 23.79 -16.67
N ARG A 78 15.01 24.13 -17.82
CA ARG A 78 13.85 25.02 -17.91
C ARG A 78 12.52 24.32 -17.68
N LEU A 79 12.48 23.00 -17.87
CA LEU A 79 11.42 22.12 -17.41
C LEU A 79 12.02 21.14 -16.43
N GLU A 80 11.64 21.19 -15.16
CA GLU A 80 12.06 20.18 -14.18
C GLU A 80 10.97 19.10 -14.04
N ILE A 81 11.38 17.84 -14.15
CA ILE A 81 10.55 16.70 -13.77
C ILE A 81 10.73 16.46 -12.26
N THR A 82 9.70 16.76 -11.49
CA THR A 82 9.69 16.67 -10.02
C THR A 82 9.08 15.36 -9.55
N THR A 83 9.63 14.77 -8.49
CA THR A 83 9.34 13.43 -7.98
C THR A 83 9.67 12.32 -8.97
N GLY A 84 9.08 12.34 -10.17
CA GLY A 84 9.27 11.34 -11.22
C GLY A 84 8.52 10.03 -11.02
N GLY A 85 7.61 9.96 -10.04
CA GLY A 85 6.71 8.82 -9.87
C GLY A 85 5.63 8.77 -10.96
N TRP A 86 5.01 7.60 -11.14
CA TRP A 86 3.90 7.46 -12.09
C TRP A 86 2.74 8.42 -11.77
N VAL A 87 2.52 8.66 -10.47
CA VAL A 87 1.53 9.60 -9.92
C VAL A 87 2.13 10.34 -8.71
N MET A 88 1.47 11.41 -8.27
CA MET A 88 1.64 11.90 -6.91
C MET A 88 0.87 10.97 -5.96
N THR A 89 1.61 10.04 -5.36
CA THR A 89 1.05 8.96 -4.53
C THR A 89 0.38 9.49 -3.26
N ASP A 90 -0.72 8.85 -2.83
CA ASP A 90 -1.16 8.95 -1.44
C ASP A 90 -0.06 8.44 -0.49
N GLU A 91 -0.01 9.03 0.70
CA GLU A 91 0.99 8.72 1.71
C GLU A 91 0.40 7.95 2.91
N ALA A 92 -0.93 7.84 3.02
CA ALA A 92 -1.59 7.14 4.13
C ALA A 92 -1.93 5.68 3.82
N ASN A 93 -2.60 5.43 2.69
CA ASN A 93 -3.24 4.15 2.38
C ASN A 93 -2.40 3.22 1.50
N VAL A 94 -1.34 3.73 0.88
CA VAL A 94 -0.51 2.95 -0.04
C VAL A 94 0.44 2.07 0.75
N HIS A 95 0.57 0.80 0.35
CA HIS A 95 1.56 -0.11 0.93
C HIS A 95 2.92 0.03 0.23
N LEU A 96 3.99 -0.32 0.95
CA LEU A 96 5.38 -0.14 0.52
C LEU A 96 5.66 -0.71 -0.87
N PHE A 97 5.09 -1.87 -1.21
CA PHE A 97 5.25 -2.49 -2.52
C PHE A 97 4.77 -1.56 -3.65
N ALA A 98 3.51 -1.12 -3.61
CA ALA A 98 2.98 -0.23 -4.64
C ALA A 98 3.66 1.15 -4.67
N MET A 99 4.08 1.70 -3.52
CA MET A 99 4.85 2.96 -3.46
C MET A 99 6.17 2.85 -4.24
N VAL A 100 6.92 1.77 -4.01
CA VAL A 100 8.20 1.52 -4.68
C VAL A 100 7.97 1.20 -6.16
N ASP A 101 6.96 0.39 -6.48
CA ASP A 101 6.70 -0.07 -7.85
C ASP A 101 6.34 1.07 -8.82
N GLN A 102 5.48 2.00 -8.37
CA GLN A 102 5.10 3.17 -9.17
C GLN A 102 6.26 4.18 -9.33
N LEU A 103 7.13 4.28 -8.31
CA LEU A 103 8.31 5.14 -8.37
C LEU A 103 9.34 4.57 -9.34
N ILE A 104 9.57 3.24 -9.33
CA ILE A 104 10.41 2.55 -10.31
C ILE A 104 9.86 2.75 -11.73
N GLU A 105 8.56 2.53 -11.96
CA GLU A 105 7.95 2.67 -13.29
C GLU A 105 8.14 4.09 -13.84
N GLY A 106 7.86 5.11 -13.01
CA GLY A 106 8.04 6.51 -13.40
C GLY A 106 9.52 6.87 -13.67
N HIS A 107 10.44 6.49 -12.77
CA HIS A 107 11.88 6.76 -12.92
C HIS A 107 12.47 6.07 -14.15
N GLN A 108 12.13 4.81 -14.40
CA GLN A 108 12.59 4.08 -15.57
C GLN A 108 12.05 4.69 -16.87
N TRP A 109 10.79 5.12 -16.87
CA TRP A 109 10.21 5.83 -18.01
C TRP A 109 10.94 7.14 -18.29
N VAL A 110 11.18 7.96 -17.26
CA VAL A 110 11.90 9.24 -17.35
C VAL A 110 13.33 9.04 -17.85
N TRP A 111 14.03 8.03 -17.31
CA TRP A 111 15.38 7.70 -17.75
C TRP A 111 15.43 7.29 -19.22
N THR A 112 14.58 6.33 -19.60
CA THR A 112 14.57 5.77 -20.97
C THR A 112 14.15 6.80 -22.01
N ASN A 113 13.11 7.58 -21.71
CA ASN A 113 12.55 8.51 -22.69
C ASN A 113 13.21 9.88 -22.66
N LEU A 114 13.65 10.39 -21.50
CA LEU A 114 14.16 11.76 -21.37
C LEU A 114 15.67 11.84 -21.10
N GLY A 115 16.31 10.74 -20.69
CA GLY A 115 17.75 10.69 -20.42
C GLY A 115 18.19 11.43 -19.15
N ILE A 116 17.25 11.67 -18.22
CA ILE A 116 17.49 12.40 -16.98
C ILE A 116 17.04 11.61 -15.76
N LYS A 117 17.46 12.08 -14.59
CA LYS A 117 17.06 11.55 -13.28
C LYS A 117 16.40 12.68 -12.47
N PRO A 118 15.20 12.48 -11.90
CA PRO A 118 14.58 13.46 -11.01
C PRO A 118 15.51 13.86 -9.87
N LYS A 119 15.55 15.15 -9.53
CA LYS A 119 16.47 15.69 -8.50
C LYS A 119 15.75 16.16 -7.23
N THR A 120 14.50 16.58 -7.37
CA THR A 120 13.69 17.11 -6.29
C THR A 120 12.29 16.52 -6.30
N GLY A 121 11.68 16.43 -5.11
CA GLY A 121 10.32 15.96 -4.90
C GLY A 121 9.33 17.11 -4.83
N TRP A 122 8.10 16.82 -5.23
CA TRP A 122 6.94 17.70 -5.17
C TRP A 122 5.72 16.85 -4.76
N SER A 123 5.30 16.98 -3.50
CA SER A 123 4.16 16.27 -2.90
C SER A 123 3.24 17.30 -2.25
N VAL A 124 2.39 17.94 -3.06
CA VAL A 124 1.59 19.10 -2.60
C VAL A 124 0.14 18.78 -2.26
N ASP A 125 -0.38 17.64 -2.72
CA ASP A 125 -1.80 17.30 -2.55
C ASP A 125 -2.13 16.01 -1.78
N PRO A 126 -1.21 15.11 -1.38
CA PRO A 126 -1.55 14.05 -0.43
C PRO A 126 -2.05 14.60 0.91
N PHE A 127 -3.07 13.96 1.49
CA PHE A 127 -3.82 14.51 2.63
C PHE A 127 -3.15 14.19 3.99
N GLY A 128 -1.99 14.80 4.21
CA GLY A 128 -1.06 14.43 5.28
C GLY A 128 0.15 13.70 4.70
N HIS A 129 1.28 13.77 5.40
CA HIS A 129 2.55 13.22 4.91
C HIS A 129 3.17 12.24 5.90
N GLY A 130 3.57 11.07 5.40
CA GLY A 130 4.20 9.99 6.16
C GLY A 130 5.73 10.04 6.06
N SER A 131 6.44 9.33 6.95
CA SER A 131 7.91 9.23 6.87
C SER A 131 8.43 8.32 5.75
N THR A 132 7.56 7.55 5.10
CA THR A 132 7.95 6.57 4.07
C THR A 132 8.39 7.25 2.77
N VAL A 133 7.55 8.13 2.19
CA VAL A 133 7.88 8.84 0.95
C VAL A 133 9.22 9.59 1.02
N PRO A 134 9.51 10.45 2.02
CA PRO A 134 10.79 11.14 2.11
C PRO A 134 11.99 10.17 2.15
N TYR A 135 11.86 9.03 2.86
CA TYR A 135 12.87 7.97 2.84
C TYR A 135 13.06 7.38 1.43
N LEU A 136 11.98 7.05 0.73
CA LEU A 136 12.05 6.49 -0.63
C LEU A 136 12.66 7.48 -1.63
N LEU A 137 12.32 8.76 -1.55
CA LEU A 137 12.89 9.80 -2.41
C LEU A 137 14.39 9.95 -2.15
N GLY A 138 14.82 9.99 -0.89
CA GLY A 138 16.25 10.00 -0.54
C GLY A 138 16.98 8.76 -1.08
N ALA A 139 16.41 7.57 -0.87
CA ALA A 139 16.99 6.31 -1.33
C ALA A 139 17.03 6.17 -2.87
N ALA A 140 16.16 6.90 -3.57
CA ALA A 140 16.16 7.04 -5.02
C ALA A 140 17.14 8.13 -5.53
N GLY A 141 17.81 8.87 -4.64
CA GLY A 141 18.85 9.85 -4.97
C GLY A 141 18.38 11.30 -5.04
N LEU A 142 17.14 11.61 -4.69
CA LEU A 142 16.63 12.97 -4.63
C LEU A 142 17.22 13.70 -3.41
N ARG A 143 17.43 15.01 -3.56
CA ARG A 143 18.15 15.80 -2.53
C ARG A 143 17.26 16.74 -1.73
N GLY A 144 16.08 17.04 -2.23
CA GLY A 144 15.11 17.85 -1.51
C GLY A 144 13.69 17.58 -1.98
N THR A 145 12.70 17.85 -1.14
CA THR A 145 11.28 17.67 -1.47
C THR A 145 10.42 18.80 -0.90
N VAL A 146 9.37 19.18 -1.62
CA VAL A 146 8.38 20.16 -1.18
C VAL A 146 7.11 19.43 -0.74
N ILE A 147 6.63 19.77 0.47
CA ILE A 147 5.36 19.28 1.03
C ILE A 147 4.40 20.43 1.34
N GLN A 148 3.11 20.12 1.49
CA GLN A 148 2.07 21.14 1.65
C GLN A 148 1.05 20.78 2.72
N ARG A 149 0.30 19.69 2.62
CA ARG A 149 -0.86 19.43 3.49
C ARG A 149 -0.45 18.83 4.82
N ILE A 150 0.02 19.68 5.73
CA ILE A 150 0.19 19.36 7.15
C ILE A 150 -0.81 20.14 7.98
N HIS A 151 -1.12 19.63 9.18
CA HIS A 151 -2.05 20.27 10.11
C HIS A 151 -1.73 21.77 10.32
N TYR A 152 -2.73 22.65 10.30
CA TYR A 152 -2.53 24.10 10.40
C TYR A 152 -1.67 24.54 11.61
N ALA A 153 -1.86 23.90 12.77
CA ALA A 153 -1.03 24.13 13.96
C ALA A 153 0.46 23.78 13.77
N TRP A 154 0.79 22.75 12.97
CA TRP A 154 2.18 22.45 12.60
C TRP A 154 2.77 23.56 11.75
N LYS A 155 2.02 24.08 10.76
CA LYS A 155 2.47 25.23 9.95
C LYS A 155 2.79 26.43 10.83
N GLN A 156 1.90 26.77 11.76
CA GLN A 156 2.10 27.87 12.71
C GLN A 156 3.35 27.65 13.57
N TRP A 157 3.53 26.44 14.10
CA TRP A 157 4.69 26.13 14.95
C TRP A 157 6.01 26.18 14.16
N LEU A 158 6.06 25.60 12.96
CA LEU A 158 7.25 25.63 12.09
C LEU A 158 7.60 27.07 11.70
N ALA A 159 6.60 27.88 11.37
CA ALA A 159 6.78 29.30 11.08
C ALA A 159 7.35 30.08 12.28
N LEU A 160 6.80 29.89 13.48
CA LEU A 160 7.28 30.54 14.71
C LEU A 160 8.73 30.16 15.06
N LYS A 161 9.13 28.92 14.71
CA LYS A 161 10.49 28.42 14.92
C LYS A 161 11.43 28.70 13.75
N GLN A 162 10.93 29.21 12.63
CA GLN A 162 11.64 29.29 11.35
C GLN A 162 12.23 27.94 10.90
N HIS A 163 11.51 26.86 11.20
CA HIS A 163 11.88 25.47 10.88
C HIS A 163 11.13 24.94 9.65
N GLY A 164 10.65 25.83 8.76
CA GLY A 164 9.92 25.43 7.56
C GLY A 164 10.75 24.59 6.58
N ASP A 165 12.08 24.72 6.63
CA ASP A 165 13.03 23.81 5.98
C ASP A 165 13.71 22.94 7.05
N PHE A 166 13.68 21.63 6.89
CA PHE A 166 14.22 20.67 7.86
C PHE A 166 14.75 19.41 7.18
N ARG A 167 15.66 18.70 7.84
CA ARG A 167 16.10 17.36 7.43
C ARG A 167 15.12 16.33 7.98
N TRP A 168 14.33 15.72 7.11
CA TRP A 168 13.46 14.63 7.52
C TRP A 168 14.26 13.35 7.59
N VAL A 169 14.41 12.81 8.79
CA VAL A 169 15.25 11.63 9.07
C VAL A 169 14.38 10.42 9.43
N PRO A 170 14.80 9.20 9.07
CA PRO A 170 14.08 7.99 9.46
C PRO A 170 14.17 7.76 10.98
N SER A 171 13.11 7.19 11.56
CA SER A 171 13.00 7.02 13.02
C SER A 171 14.03 6.05 13.63
N TRP A 172 14.55 5.11 12.84
CA TRP A 172 15.50 4.09 13.30
C TRP A 172 16.98 4.52 13.20
N THR A 173 17.33 5.33 12.20
CA THR A 173 18.71 5.78 11.97
C THR A 173 18.75 7.26 11.57
N PRO A 174 18.83 8.19 12.55
CA PRO A 174 18.89 9.63 12.27
C PRO A 174 20.07 10.09 11.42
N HIS A 175 21.09 9.24 11.27
CA HIS A 175 22.31 9.50 10.51
C HIS A 175 22.34 8.79 9.15
N ASP A 176 21.24 8.18 8.72
CA ASP A 176 21.16 7.53 7.41
C ASP A 176 21.21 8.59 6.30
N PRO A 177 22.34 8.72 5.56
CA PRO A 177 22.47 9.74 4.54
C PRO A 177 21.64 9.43 3.29
N TYR A 178 21.18 8.18 3.12
CA TYR A 178 20.38 7.73 2.00
C TYR A 178 18.89 7.87 2.29
N GLY A 179 18.46 7.58 3.52
CA GLY A 179 17.07 7.74 3.94
C GLY A 179 16.67 9.16 4.36
N THR A 180 17.61 10.10 4.41
CA THR A 180 17.38 11.49 4.84
C THR A 180 17.22 12.44 3.66
N ILE A 181 16.17 13.26 3.67
CA ILE A 181 15.93 14.28 2.63
C ILE A 181 15.72 15.67 3.24
N LEU A 182 16.16 16.72 2.54
CA LEU A 182 15.87 18.11 2.91
C LEU A 182 14.44 18.44 2.48
N THR A 183 13.58 18.76 3.43
CA THR A 183 12.15 19.00 3.18
C THR A 183 11.82 20.46 3.38
N HIS A 184 11.12 21.03 2.40
CA HIS A 184 10.50 22.34 2.49
C HIS A 184 9.00 22.18 2.71
N ASN A 185 8.50 22.65 3.85
CA ASN A 185 7.06 22.79 4.08
C ASN A 185 6.57 24.16 3.63
N GLN A 186 5.58 24.17 2.74
CA GLN A 186 4.86 25.37 2.38
C GLN A 186 4.12 25.96 3.60
N PRO A 187 4.23 27.27 3.88
CA PRO A 187 3.75 27.84 5.14
C PRO A 187 2.23 28.07 5.21
N PHE A 188 1.53 28.06 4.07
CA PHE A 188 0.10 28.41 3.98
C PHE A 188 -0.76 27.19 3.62
N ASP A 189 -2.08 27.37 3.51
CA ASP A 189 -3.05 26.26 3.52
C ASP A 189 -3.03 25.37 2.26
N ILE A 190 -2.92 25.96 1.06
CA ILE A 190 -2.99 25.24 -0.23
C ILE A 190 -1.94 25.78 -1.22
N TYR A 191 -1.63 25.01 -2.26
CA TYR A 191 -0.59 25.28 -3.26
C TYR A 191 -1.01 26.25 -4.39
N SER A 192 -2.24 26.77 -4.34
CA SER A 192 -2.76 27.71 -5.35
C SER A 192 -2.13 29.09 -5.24
N ILE A 193 -2.15 29.87 -6.33
CA ILE A 193 -1.62 31.25 -6.38
C ILE A 193 -2.19 32.12 -5.25
N LYS A 194 -3.48 31.93 -4.93
CA LYS A 194 -4.20 32.65 -3.87
C LYS A 194 -3.55 32.46 -2.50
N HIS A 195 -2.97 31.29 -2.21
CA HIS A 195 -2.39 30.98 -0.90
C HIS A 195 -0.86 30.87 -0.92
N SER A 196 -0.21 30.98 -2.08
CA SER A 196 1.24 30.77 -2.21
C SER A 196 2.06 32.06 -2.21
N CYS A 197 1.50 33.20 -2.62
CA CYS A 197 2.26 34.44 -2.77
C CYS A 197 2.66 35.07 -1.41
N GLY A 198 1.89 34.81 -0.36
CA GLY A 198 2.06 35.39 0.96
C GLY A 198 0.82 35.21 1.85
N PRO A 199 0.84 35.77 3.07
CA PRO A 199 -0.19 35.48 4.09
C PRO A 199 -1.54 36.15 3.84
N HIS A 200 -1.68 37.00 2.82
CA HIS A 200 -2.93 37.72 2.52
C HIS A 200 -3.53 37.26 1.18
N PRO A 201 -4.45 36.28 1.19
CA PRO A 201 -5.02 35.72 -0.04
C PRO A 201 -5.66 36.74 -0.97
N TYR A 202 -6.37 37.73 -0.41
CA TYR A 202 -7.00 38.80 -1.18
C TYR A 202 -6.00 39.69 -1.92
N ILE A 203 -4.78 39.85 -1.39
CA ILE A 203 -3.69 40.55 -2.07
C ILE A 203 -3.13 39.65 -3.16
N CYS A 204 -2.86 38.37 -2.86
CA CYS A 204 -2.32 37.41 -3.80
C CYS A 204 -3.17 37.21 -5.06
N LEU A 205 -4.50 37.29 -4.95
CA LEU A 205 -5.42 37.26 -6.09
C LEU A 205 -5.18 38.38 -7.12
N ASN A 206 -4.50 39.49 -6.76
CA ASN A 206 -4.13 40.53 -7.73
C ASN A 206 -3.03 40.08 -8.70
N PHE A 207 -2.37 38.97 -8.40
CA PHE A 207 -1.20 38.44 -9.12
C PHE A 207 -1.45 37.05 -9.73
N ASP A 208 -2.70 36.60 -9.77
CA ASP A 208 -3.14 35.55 -10.69
C ASP A 208 -3.74 36.21 -11.94
N PHE A 209 -2.96 36.27 -13.02
CA PHE A 209 -3.31 37.07 -14.19
C PHE A 209 -4.23 36.36 -15.19
N ARG A 210 -4.80 35.20 -14.85
CA ARG A 210 -5.74 34.49 -15.75
C ARG A 210 -6.98 35.34 -16.02
N LYS A 211 -7.19 35.68 -17.28
CA LYS A 211 -8.40 36.32 -17.79
C LYS A 211 -8.82 35.66 -19.09
N VAL A 212 -9.81 34.78 -19.00
CA VAL A 212 -10.37 34.06 -20.15
C VAL A 212 -11.77 34.59 -20.39
N GLN A 213 -12.09 34.88 -21.66
CA GLN A 213 -13.39 35.40 -22.02
C GLN A 213 -14.49 34.38 -21.65
N GLY A 214 -15.46 34.81 -20.84
CA GLY A 214 -16.55 33.96 -20.37
C GLY A 214 -16.29 33.26 -19.03
N GLU A 215 -15.05 33.31 -18.51
CA GLU A 215 -14.74 32.86 -17.15
C GLU A 215 -14.76 34.05 -16.18
N TYR A 216 -15.51 33.91 -15.09
CA TYR A 216 -15.59 34.91 -14.01
C TYR A 216 -15.11 34.27 -12.71
N THR A 217 -13.82 34.40 -12.41
CA THR A 217 -13.18 33.89 -11.19
C THR A 217 -12.87 35.03 -10.21
N GLU A 218 -12.55 34.69 -8.96
CA GLU A 218 -12.11 35.69 -7.97
C GLU A 218 -10.88 36.48 -8.48
N SER A 219 -9.95 35.79 -9.14
CA SER A 219 -8.75 36.38 -9.70
C SER A 219 -9.04 37.26 -10.91
N SER A 220 -9.93 36.86 -11.84
CA SER A 220 -10.23 37.66 -13.03
C SER A 220 -10.84 39.03 -12.68
N LEU A 221 -11.55 39.12 -11.55
CA LEU A 221 -12.13 40.35 -11.01
C LEU A 221 -11.11 41.26 -10.32
N LYS A 222 -10.06 40.70 -9.72
CA LYS A 222 -9.09 41.45 -8.90
C LYS A 222 -7.80 41.78 -9.64
N ALA A 223 -7.30 40.86 -10.46
CA ALA A 223 -6.04 41.02 -11.15
C ALA A 223 -6.10 42.20 -12.13
N GLN A 224 -5.09 43.07 -12.10
CA GLN A 224 -4.94 44.19 -13.01
C GLN A 224 -3.70 43.96 -13.87
N THR A 225 -3.82 44.21 -15.17
CA THR A 225 -2.66 44.15 -16.06
C THR A 225 -1.58 45.12 -15.59
N ILE A 226 -0.34 44.65 -15.58
CA ILE A 226 0.83 45.43 -15.19
C ILE A 226 1.22 46.36 -16.34
N THR A 227 1.33 47.64 -16.02
CA THR A 227 1.64 48.75 -16.92
C THR A 227 2.69 49.65 -16.27
N ASP A 228 3.34 50.51 -17.04
CA ASP A 228 4.36 51.41 -16.51
C ASP A 228 3.81 52.37 -15.45
N LYS A 229 2.49 52.61 -15.43
CA LYS A 229 1.81 53.46 -14.46
C LYS A 229 1.62 52.79 -13.08
N ASN A 230 1.43 51.48 -13.04
CA ASN A 230 1.13 50.74 -11.80
C ASN A 230 2.23 49.75 -11.37
N VAL A 231 3.27 49.54 -12.20
CA VAL A 231 4.31 48.53 -11.96
C VAL A 231 5.05 48.74 -10.63
N LYS A 232 5.33 50.00 -10.25
CA LYS A 232 5.99 50.30 -8.97
C LYS A 232 5.13 49.87 -7.78
N GLU A 233 3.90 50.39 -7.71
CA GLU A 233 2.96 50.07 -6.63
C GLU A 233 2.71 48.55 -6.53
N LYS A 234 2.49 47.88 -7.67
CA LYS A 234 2.24 46.44 -7.70
C LYS A 234 3.49 45.62 -7.34
N ALA A 235 4.68 46.07 -7.74
CA ALA A 235 5.94 45.42 -7.38
C ALA A 235 6.20 45.54 -5.87
N GLU A 236 6.01 46.72 -5.28
CA GLU A 236 6.16 46.95 -3.84
C GLU A 236 5.16 46.10 -3.04
N LEU A 237 3.88 46.06 -3.47
CA LEU A 237 2.84 45.24 -2.84
C LEU A 237 3.14 43.74 -2.91
N LEU A 238 3.60 43.25 -4.06
CA LEU A 238 3.99 41.84 -4.22
C LEU A 238 5.22 41.49 -3.39
N LEU A 239 6.23 42.35 -3.43
CA LEU A 239 7.47 42.15 -2.68
C LEU A 239 7.22 42.16 -1.17
N GLU A 240 6.26 42.96 -0.68
CA GLU A 240 5.81 42.91 0.71
C GLU A 240 5.29 41.51 1.09
N GLN A 241 4.46 40.89 0.25
CA GLN A 241 3.95 39.54 0.49
C GLN A 241 5.09 38.51 0.48
N TYR A 242 5.99 38.58 -0.50
CA TYR A 242 7.17 37.71 -0.55
C TYR A 242 8.07 37.89 0.67
N ALA A 243 8.32 39.12 1.11
CA ALA A 243 9.14 39.40 2.29
C ALA A 243 8.50 38.86 3.58
N ARG A 244 7.17 38.92 3.71
CA ARG A 244 6.44 38.29 4.82
C ARG A 244 6.64 36.77 4.83
N THR A 245 6.52 36.11 3.67
CA THR A 245 6.86 34.68 3.55
C THR A 245 8.33 34.42 3.87
N GLY A 246 9.24 35.27 3.39
CA GLY A 246 10.68 35.16 3.63
C GLY A 246 11.08 35.30 5.08
N SER A 247 10.32 36.06 5.87
CA SER A 247 10.55 36.21 7.31
C SER A 247 10.34 34.91 8.10
N LEU A 248 9.69 33.91 7.50
CA LEU A 248 9.47 32.60 8.11
C LEU A 248 10.70 31.69 7.99
N PHE A 249 11.76 32.12 7.31
CA PHE A 249 12.96 31.33 7.03
C PHE A 249 14.24 32.11 7.34
N PRO A 250 15.32 31.46 7.82
CA PRO A 250 16.54 32.16 8.25
C PRO A 250 17.45 32.60 7.09
N HIS A 251 17.29 32.06 5.88
CA HIS A 251 18.24 32.22 4.77
C HIS A 251 17.86 33.28 3.72
N ASN A 252 16.72 33.97 3.89
CA ASN A 252 16.24 35.00 2.95
C ASN A 252 16.07 34.49 1.51
N VAL A 253 15.57 33.27 1.33
CA VAL A 253 15.17 32.71 0.03
C VAL A 253 13.74 32.19 0.18
N VAL A 254 12.87 32.43 -0.80
CA VAL A 254 11.50 31.88 -0.80
C VAL A 254 11.21 31.15 -2.12
N LEU A 255 10.46 30.06 -2.00
CA LEU A 255 9.85 29.35 -3.12
C LEU A 255 8.39 29.79 -3.20
N ILE A 256 7.96 30.31 -4.36
CA ILE A 256 6.59 30.78 -4.60
C ILE A 256 5.95 29.95 -5.71
N PRO A 257 5.08 28.98 -5.38
CA PRO A 257 4.29 28.25 -6.37
C PRO A 257 3.42 29.21 -7.21
N LEU A 258 3.44 29.08 -8.54
CA LEU A 258 2.60 29.82 -9.49
C LEU A 258 1.78 28.85 -10.34
N GLY A 259 0.74 28.29 -9.73
CA GLY A 259 -0.11 27.27 -10.35
C GLY A 259 -1.31 26.95 -9.47
N ASP A 260 -2.11 26.00 -9.94
CA ASP A 260 -3.31 25.45 -9.32
C ASP A 260 -3.75 24.22 -10.14
N ASP A 261 -4.90 23.65 -9.83
CA ASP A 261 -5.52 22.55 -10.57
C ASP A 261 -5.74 22.88 -12.04
N PHE A 262 -5.18 22.04 -12.91
CA PHE A 262 -5.32 22.08 -14.38
C PHE A 262 -5.09 23.48 -14.98
N ARG A 263 -4.25 24.31 -14.35
CA ARG A 263 -3.86 25.64 -14.87
C ARG A 263 -2.95 25.47 -16.09
N TYR A 264 -2.76 26.55 -16.83
CA TYR A 264 -1.99 26.60 -18.08
C TYR A 264 -2.60 25.80 -19.24
N ASN A 265 -3.92 25.56 -19.20
CA ASN A 265 -4.63 24.83 -20.25
C ASN A 265 -4.84 25.65 -21.54
N LEU A 266 -4.67 26.97 -21.47
CA LEU A 266 -4.80 27.91 -22.60
C LEU A 266 -3.48 28.63 -22.88
N LYS A 267 -3.23 28.96 -24.16
CA LYS A 267 -1.99 29.64 -24.57
C LYS A 267 -1.94 31.08 -24.06
N GLU A 268 -3.08 31.75 -24.08
CA GLU A 268 -3.24 33.14 -23.66
C GLU A 268 -2.91 33.28 -22.17
N GLU A 269 -3.20 32.24 -21.37
CA GLU A 269 -2.86 32.25 -19.97
C GLU A 269 -1.35 32.26 -19.73
N PHE A 270 -0.57 31.44 -20.45
CA PHE A 270 0.90 31.48 -20.39
C PHE A 270 1.40 32.90 -20.66
N ASP A 271 0.88 33.55 -21.70
CA ASP A 271 1.26 34.90 -22.07
C ASP A 271 0.85 35.94 -21.01
N GLN A 272 -0.34 35.79 -20.44
CA GLN A 272 -0.84 36.66 -19.36
C GLN A 272 0.03 36.54 -18.10
N GLN A 273 0.32 35.33 -17.64
CA GLN A 273 1.18 35.14 -16.47
C GLN A 273 2.60 35.64 -16.75
N TYR A 274 3.22 35.17 -17.85
CA TYR A 274 4.59 35.53 -18.18
C TYR A 274 4.78 37.04 -18.36
N SER A 275 3.96 37.69 -19.19
CA SER A 275 4.16 39.12 -19.52
C SER A 275 3.98 40.03 -18.31
N ASN A 276 3.03 39.74 -17.42
CA ASN A 276 2.80 40.54 -16.22
C ASN A 276 3.90 40.30 -15.17
N TYR A 277 4.25 39.05 -14.90
CA TYR A 277 5.34 38.74 -13.97
C TYR A 277 6.70 39.26 -14.47
N MET A 278 6.98 39.19 -15.78
CA MET A 278 8.24 39.73 -16.32
C MET A 278 8.36 41.24 -16.14
N LYS A 279 7.26 42.01 -16.24
CA LYS A 279 7.30 43.45 -15.93
C LYS A 279 7.63 43.71 -14.46
N LEU A 280 7.01 42.95 -13.54
CA LEU A 280 7.27 43.04 -12.11
C LEU A 280 8.71 42.64 -11.78
N ILE A 281 9.17 41.50 -12.29
CA ILE A 281 10.54 40.99 -12.12
C ILE A 281 11.56 42.00 -12.64
N THR A 282 11.36 42.53 -13.85
CA THR A 282 12.28 43.51 -14.46
C THR A 282 12.34 44.80 -13.64
N HIS A 283 11.19 45.28 -13.15
CA HIS A 283 11.15 46.47 -12.30
C HIS A 283 11.89 46.24 -10.97
N ILE A 284 11.63 45.12 -10.28
CA ILE A 284 12.28 44.80 -8.99
C ILE A 284 13.80 44.63 -9.19
N ASN A 285 14.21 43.88 -10.21
CA ASN A 285 15.63 43.56 -10.43
C ASN A 285 16.43 44.77 -10.96
N SER A 286 15.81 45.71 -11.69
CA SER A 286 16.47 46.97 -12.07
C SER A 286 16.68 47.92 -10.88
N HIS A 287 15.88 47.79 -9.82
CA HIS A 287 16.00 48.51 -8.55
C HIS A 287 16.56 47.63 -7.44
N LYS A 288 17.36 46.61 -7.79
CA LYS A 288 17.90 45.60 -6.86
C LYS A 288 18.70 46.20 -5.71
N SER A 289 19.37 47.34 -5.89
CA SER A 289 20.09 48.04 -4.82
C SER A 289 19.16 48.69 -3.79
N GLU A 290 18.00 49.18 -4.23
CA GLU A 290 16.98 49.81 -3.39
C GLU A 290 16.19 48.75 -2.62
N TYR A 291 15.61 47.79 -3.33
CA TYR A 291 14.79 46.74 -2.73
C TYR A 291 15.60 45.64 -2.05
N LYS A 292 16.91 45.55 -2.31
CA LYS A 292 17.81 44.47 -1.85
C LYS A 292 17.27 43.07 -2.15
N ALA A 293 16.49 42.96 -3.23
CA ALA A 293 15.76 41.76 -3.64
C ALA A 293 16.11 41.35 -5.07
N GLU A 294 16.04 40.05 -5.33
CA GLU A 294 16.18 39.45 -6.66
C GLU A 294 15.06 38.44 -6.86
N VAL A 295 14.31 38.60 -7.95
CA VAL A 295 13.18 37.73 -8.29
C VAL A 295 13.48 37.06 -9.62
N ALA A 296 13.23 35.75 -9.72
CA ALA A 296 13.33 35.03 -10.98
C ALA A 296 12.31 33.89 -11.03
N PHE A 297 11.96 33.48 -12.24
CA PHE A 297 11.42 32.15 -12.45
C PHE A 297 12.50 31.11 -12.19
N GLY A 298 12.12 29.99 -11.59
CA GLY A 298 13.02 28.86 -11.35
C GLY A 298 12.23 27.60 -11.04
N THR A 299 12.93 26.62 -10.50
CA THR A 299 12.36 25.33 -10.13
C THR A 299 12.71 24.99 -8.66
N PRO A 300 12.16 23.93 -8.07
CA PRO A 300 12.54 23.50 -6.73
C PRO A 300 14.04 23.17 -6.62
N HIS A 301 14.68 22.69 -7.70
CA HIS A 301 16.13 22.52 -7.73
C HIS A 301 16.88 23.84 -7.44
N ASP A 302 16.48 24.94 -8.07
CA ASP A 302 17.08 26.26 -7.85
C ASP A 302 16.91 26.75 -6.40
N TYR A 303 15.77 26.41 -5.79
CA TYR A 303 15.49 26.72 -4.39
C TYR A 303 16.43 25.97 -3.44
N PHE A 304 16.50 24.64 -3.57
CA PHE A 304 17.35 23.83 -2.71
C PHE A 304 18.84 24.18 -2.89
N GLU A 305 19.28 24.49 -4.11
CA GLU A 305 20.63 25.02 -4.34
C GLU A 305 20.85 26.37 -3.64
N ALA A 306 19.87 27.28 -3.71
CA ALA A 306 20.01 28.60 -3.14
C ALA A 306 20.07 28.58 -1.60
N ILE A 307 19.26 27.75 -0.95
CA ILE A 307 19.23 27.68 0.52
C ILE A 307 20.48 26.97 1.05
N THR A 308 20.91 25.88 0.43
CA THR A 308 22.10 25.12 0.87
C THR A 308 23.41 25.90 0.69
N LYS A 309 23.45 26.86 -0.25
CA LYS A 309 24.58 27.81 -0.38
C LYS A 309 24.59 28.89 0.70
N ARG A 310 23.46 29.17 1.35
CA ARG A 310 23.29 30.28 2.31
C ARG A 310 23.18 29.83 3.76
N PHE A 311 22.81 28.57 3.98
CA PHE A 311 22.45 28.04 5.28
C PHE A 311 22.75 26.54 5.33
N ASP A 312 23.35 26.11 6.44
CA ASP A 312 23.83 24.75 6.67
C ASP A 312 23.22 24.10 7.93
N GLN A 313 22.65 24.90 8.84
CA GLN A 313 22.09 24.48 10.12
C GLN A 313 20.59 24.16 10.08
N PHE A 314 20.18 23.21 9.24
CA PHE A 314 18.78 22.76 9.19
C PHE A 314 18.43 21.85 10.39
N PRO A 315 17.28 22.04 11.06
CA PRO A 315 16.83 21.16 12.12
C PRO A 315 16.49 19.76 11.57
N SER A 316 16.66 18.72 12.39
CA SER A 316 16.22 17.36 12.04
C SER A 316 14.83 17.07 12.62
N LEU A 317 13.94 16.48 11.83
CA LEU A 317 12.60 16.08 12.23
C LEU A 317 12.39 14.59 11.95
N LYS A 318 11.75 13.91 12.90
CA LYS A 318 11.33 12.50 12.80
C LYS A 318 9.83 12.38 13.06
N GLY A 319 9.22 11.30 12.59
CA GLY A 319 7.77 11.09 12.67
C GLY A 319 7.07 11.50 11.39
N ASP A 320 5.76 11.73 11.49
CA ASP A 320 4.85 12.03 10.38
C ASP A 320 3.99 13.26 10.67
N PHE A 321 3.19 13.66 9.68
CA PHE A 321 2.26 14.77 9.73
C PHE A 321 0.80 14.32 9.63
N PHE A 322 0.50 13.11 10.11
CA PHE A 322 -0.87 12.64 10.33
C PHE A 322 -1.34 12.99 11.75
N VAL A 323 -2.61 13.33 11.97
CA VAL A 323 -3.69 13.47 10.98
C VAL A 323 -3.72 14.90 10.42
N TYR A 324 -3.87 15.02 9.09
CA TYR A 324 -4.04 16.33 8.47
C TYR A 324 -5.37 16.97 8.89
N SER A 325 -5.32 18.27 9.18
CA SER A 325 -6.51 19.07 9.43
C SER A 325 -6.36 20.46 8.82
N ASP A 326 -7.40 20.87 8.11
CA ASP A 326 -7.56 22.22 7.60
C ASP A 326 -8.55 23.04 8.42
N ILE A 327 -8.46 24.36 8.23
CA ILE A 327 -9.36 25.35 8.83
C ILE A 327 -9.94 26.33 7.80
N PHE A 328 -9.47 26.29 6.55
CA PHE A 328 -9.75 27.35 5.58
C PHE A 328 -11.19 27.32 5.03
N SER A 329 -11.89 26.18 5.08
CA SER A 329 -13.28 26.07 4.61
C SER A 329 -14.30 26.54 5.64
N GLU A 330 -14.17 26.12 6.90
CA GLU A 330 -15.19 26.36 7.94
C GLU A 330 -14.71 27.24 9.10
N GLY A 331 -13.44 27.67 9.10
CA GLY A 331 -12.84 28.40 10.22
C GLY A 331 -12.64 27.57 11.50
N ARG A 332 -12.91 26.26 11.44
CA ARG A 332 -12.72 25.28 12.52
C ARG A 332 -11.95 24.06 12.01
N PRO A 333 -11.27 23.31 12.89
CA PRO A 333 -10.53 22.12 12.48
C PRO A 333 -11.46 21.08 11.87
N ALA A 334 -11.11 20.58 10.69
CA ALA A 334 -11.74 19.42 10.06
C ALA A 334 -10.65 18.36 9.81
N TYR A 335 -10.84 17.15 10.33
CA TYR A 335 -9.83 16.09 10.27
C TYR A 335 -10.07 15.18 9.07
N TRP A 336 -9.03 15.00 8.27
CA TRP A 336 -9.04 14.16 7.07
C TRP A 336 -8.65 12.75 7.48
N SER A 337 -9.47 12.10 8.29
CA SER A 337 -9.27 10.70 8.73
C SER A 337 -10.30 9.74 8.14
N GLY A 338 -11.33 10.25 7.45
CA GLY A 338 -12.36 9.43 6.80
C GLY A 338 -11.82 8.62 5.63
N TYR A 339 -10.94 9.23 4.83
CA TYR A 339 -10.36 8.60 3.64
C TYR A 339 -9.46 7.39 3.94
N PHE A 340 -9.03 7.23 5.20
CA PHE A 340 -8.32 6.04 5.64
C PHE A 340 -9.15 4.76 5.42
N THR A 341 -10.49 4.88 5.43
CA THR A 341 -11.41 3.74 5.28
C THR A 341 -12.35 3.85 4.10
N THR A 342 -12.58 5.05 3.54
CA THR A 342 -13.51 5.26 2.40
C THR A 342 -13.32 4.24 1.27
N ARG A 343 -14.41 3.57 0.85
CA ARG A 343 -14.45 2.55 -0.22
C ARG A 343 -13.48 1.37 0.03
N PRO A 344 -13.61 0.63 1.16
CA PRO A 344 -12.67 -0.42 1.57
C PRO A 344 -12.56 -1.56 0.56
N PHE A 345 -13.64 -1.84 -0.18
CA PHE A 345 -13.65 -2.84 -1.25
C PHE A 345 -12.53 -2.64 -2.28
N LEU A 346 -12.30 -1.40 -2.72
CA LEU A 346 -11.29 -1.10 -3.74
C LEU A 346 -9.88 -1.10 -3.15
N LYS A 347 -9.72 -0.72 -1.87
CA LYS A 347 -8.46 -0.88 -1.12
C LYS A 347 -8.06 -2.36 -0.98
N ILE A 348 -9.03 -3.27 -0.84
CA ILE A 348 -8.76 -4.72 -0.86
C ILE A 348 -8.42 -5.21 -2.26
N LEU A 349 -9.13 -4.75 -3.29
CA LEU A 349 -8.84 -5.13 -4.68
C LEU A 349 -7.44 -4.67 -5.13
N ASP A 350 -6.99 -3.50 -4.68
CA ASP A 350 -5.62 -3.00 -4.84
C ASP A 350 -4.58 -3.97 -4.27
N ARG A 351 -4.78 -4.43 -3.04
CA ARG A 351 -3.88 -5.38 -2.37
C ARG A 351 -3.89 -6.77 -3.00
N GLU A 352 -5.03 -7.23 -3.51
CA GLU A 352 -5.10 -8.44 -4.32
C GLU A 352 -4.29 -8.29 -5.63
N LEU A 353 -4.34 -7.13 -6.28
CA LEU A 353 -3.52 -6.85 -7.46
C LEU A 353 -2.03 -6.75 -7.11
N GLU A 354 -1.64 -6.09 -6.03
CA GLU A 354 -0.25 -6.04 -5.56
C GLU A 354 0.33 -7.45 -5.38
N HIS A 355 -0.39 -8.29 -4.65
CA HIS A 355 -0.01 -9.68 -4.45
C HIS A 355 0.12 -10.44 -5.77
N SER A 356 -0.89 -10.36 -6.63
CA SER A 356 -0.91 -11.08 -7.91
C SER A 356 0.19 -10.58 -8.86
N LEU A 357 0.44 -9.27 -8.91
CA LEU A 357 1.50 -8.69 -9.71
C LEU A 357 2.87 -9.16 -9.21
N ARG A 358 3.15 -9.05 -7.90
CA ARG A 358 4.41 -9.51 -7.31
C ARG A 358 4.69 -10.98 -7.62
N SER A 359 3.70 -11.86 -7.42
CA SER A 359 3.84 -13.28 -7.74
C SER A 359 4.06 -13.53 -9.24
N ALA A 360 3.34 -12.79 -10.10
CA ALA A 360 3.53 -12.87 -11.55
C ALA A 360 4.93 -12.44 -11.96
N GLU A 361 5.48 -11.37 -11.39
CA GLU A 361 6.82 -10.86 -11.69
C GLU A 361 7.92 -11.88 -11.35
N ILE A 362 7.83 -12.49 -10.16
CA ILE A 362 8.79 -13.49 -9.71
C ILE A 362 8.76 -14.72 -10.63
N LEU A 363 7.56 -15.29 -10.85
CA LEU A 363 7.40 -16.45 -11.72
C LEU A 363 7.84 -16.15 -13.15
N TYR A 364 7.44 -15.00 -13.68
CA TYR A 364 7.79 -14.55 -15.03
C TYR A 364 9.29 -14.41 -15.22
N THR A 365 9.97 -13.75 -14.28
CA THR A 365 11.41 -13.51 -14.35
C THR A 365 12.17 -14.84 -14.43
N VAL A 366 11.82 -15.82 -13.58
CA VAL A 366 12.49 -17.12 -13.64
C VAL A 366 12.10 -17.90 -14.89
N ALA A 367 10.81 -17.93 -15.26
CA ALA A 367 10.33 -18.66 -16.42
C ALA A 367 10.94 -18.16 -17.73
N LEU A 368 11.01 -16.84 -17.93
CA LEU A 368 11.58 -16.21 -19.12
C LEU A 368 13.05 -16.57 -19.28
N ASN A 369 13.84 -16.40 -18.21
CA ASN A 369 15.27 -16.65 -18.27
C ASN A 369 15.58 -18.15 -18.43
N LYS A 370 14.80 -19.04 -17.80
CA LYS A 370 14.91 -20.48 -18.04
C LYS A 370 14.58 -20.83 -19.49
N ALA A 371 13.52 -20.23 -20.05
CA ALA A 371 13.13 -20.45 -21.44
C ALA A 371 14.21 -19.97 -22.43
N LYS A 372 14.85 -18.82 -22.18
CA LYS A 372 15.97 -18.31 -22.97
C LYS A 372 17.20 -19.24 -22.86
N GLN A 373 17.63 -19.58 -21.64
CA GLN A 373 18.81 -20.44 -21.41
C GLN A 373 18.65 -21.87 -21.95
N GLN A 374 17.42 -22.40 -21.98
CA GLN A 374 17.12 -23.75 -22.50
C GLN A 374 16.56 -23.74 -23.93
N SER A 375 16.52 -22.59 -24.61
CA SER A 375 15.99 -22.45 -25.98
C SER A 375 14.55 -22.97 -26.16
N LEU A 376 13.67 -22.74 -25.18
CA LEU A 376 12.27 -23.17 -25.20
C LEU A 376 11.42 -22.23 -26.08
N GLY A 377 11.59 -22.33 -27.40
CA GLY A 377 11.09 -21.32 -28.36
C GLY A 377 9.59 -21.01 -28.33
N VAL A 378 8.71 -21.99 -28.02
CA VAL A 378 7.26 -21.73 -27.91
C VAL A 378 6.94 -20.97 -26.62
N HIS A 379 7.44 -21.45 -25.49
CA HIS A 379 7.25 -20.82 -24.18
C HIS A 379 7.85 -19.41 -24.14
N GLY A 380 9.06 -19.25 -24.70
CA GLY A 380 9.75 -17.96 -24.81
C GLY A 380 8.89 -16.90 -25.51
N LYS A 381 8.32 -17.22 -26.67
CA LYS A 381 7.45 -16.28 -27.42
C LYS A 381 6.17 -15.91 -26.65
N ILE A 382 5.58 -16.86 -25.92
CA ILE A 382 4.39 -16.60 -25.09
C ILE A 382 4.75 -15.64 -23.95
N LEU A 383 5.90 -15.87 -23.29
CA LEU A 383 6.38 -15.04 -22.20
C LEU A 383 6.78 -13.64 -22.69
N GLU A 384 7.46 -13.51 -23.82
CA GLU A 384 7.77 -12.21 -24.43
C GLU A 384 6.50 -11.40 -24.70
N LYS A 385 5.47 -12.02 -25.31
CA LYS A 385 4.16 -11.37 -25.51
C LYS A 385 3.48 -10.98 -24.20
N ASN A 386 3.60 -11.81 -23.17
CA ASN A 386 3.00 -11.56 -21.86
C ASN A 386 3.67 -10.41 -21.10
N PHE A 387 4.84 -9.91 -21.53
CA PHE A 387 5.50 -8.77 -20.88
C PHE A 387 4.65 -7.50 -20.90
N GLU A 388 3.96 -7.22 -22.01
CA GLU A 388 3.05 -6.06 -22.13
C GLU A 388 1.94 -6.09 -21.07
N LYS A 389 1.48 -7.27 -20.67
CA LYS A 389 0.48 -7.42 -19.60
C LYS A 389 1.05 -7.01 -18.24
N LEU A 390 2.31 -7.33 -17.96
CA LEU A 390 2.98 -6.88 -16.74
C LEU A 390 3.14 -5.36 -16.75
N ILE A 391 3.57 -4.76 -17.87
CA ILE A 391 3.65 -3.29 -18.02
C ILE A 391 2.29 -2.64 -17.74
N ARG A 392 1.22 -3.16 -18.36
CA ARG A 392 -0.14 -2.66 -18.11
C ARG A 392 -0.55 -2.78 -16.64
N ALA A 393 -0.28 -3.92 -16.01
CA ALA A 393 -0.62 -4.14 -14.61
C ALA A 393 0.16 -3.21 -13.67
N ARG A 394 1.48 -3.03 -13.89
CA ARG A 394 2.33 -2.08 -13.15
C ARG A 394 1.78 -0.65 -13.25
N ARG A 395 1.44 -0.20 -14.46
CA ARG A 395 0.94 1.16 -14.70
C ARG A 395 -0.46 1.39 -14.14
N ASN A 396 -1.35 0.40 -14.23
CA ASN A 396 -2.69 0.50 -13.65
C ASN A 396 -2.67 0.46 -12.12
N LEU A 397 -1.83 -0.40 -11.53
CA LEU A 397 -1.57 -0.41 -10.09
C LEU A 397 -0.99 0.95 -9.66
N GLY A 398 0.06 1.42 -10.34
CA GLY A 398 0.68 2.71 -10.07
C GLY A 398 -0.28 3.89 -10.21
N LEU A 399 -1.20 3.85 -11.18
CA LEU A 399 -2.24 4.86 -11.36
C LEU A 399 -3.18 4.92 -10.15
N PHE A 400 -3.55 3.75 -9.61
CA PHE A 400 -4.45 3.67 -8.45
C PHE A 400 -3.82 4.17 -7.15
N GLN A 401 -2.50 4.35 -7.09
CA GLN A 401 -1.83 4.94 -5.93
C GLN A 401 -2.01 6.46 -5.84
N HIS A 402 -2.64 7.09 -6.83
CA HIS A 402 -2.96 8.52 -6.79
C HIS A 402 -3.81 8.86 -5.56
N HIS A 403 -3.61 10.07 -5.04
CA HIS A 403 -4.27 10.56 -3.83
C HIS A 403 -5.78 10.81 -3.94
N ASP A 404 -6.43 10.62 -5.09
CA ASP A 404 -7.90 10.47 -5.16
C ASP A 404 -8.39 9.08 -5.58
N ALA A 405 -7.47 8.16 -5.83
CA ALA A 405 -7.78 6.79 -6.24
C ALA A 405 -7.87 5.86 -5.01
N ILE A 406 -6.75 5.40 -4.47
CA ILE A 406 -6.72 4.50 -3.30
C ILE A 406 -7.38 5.10 -2.06
N THR A 407 -7.36 6.42 -1.91
CA THR A 407 -8.05 7.16 -0.84
C THR A 407 -9.57 7.03 -0.92
N GLY A 408 -10.09 6.75 -2.11
CA GLY A 408 -11.52 6.60 -2.38
C GLY A 408 -12.26 7.93 -2.55
N THR A 409 -11.54 9.00 -2.87
CA THR A 409 -12.06 10.37 -2.91
C THR A 409 -12.37 10.91 -4.31
N SER A 410 -12.33 10.04 -5.32
CA SER A 410 -12.90 10.33 -6.65
C SER A 410 -14.40 10.09 -6.71
N LYS A 411 -15.06 10.68 -7.72
CA LYS A 411 -16.46 10.38 -8.04
C LYS A 411 -16.68 8.89 -8.31
N ALA A 412 -17.88 8.39 -8.01
CA ALA A 412 -18.26 6.98 -8.13
C ALA A 412 -17.99 6.40 -9.52
N PHE A 413 -18.22 7.17 -10.59
CA PHE A 413 -17.94 6.71 -11.95
C PHE A 413 -16.44 6.62 -12.28
N VAL A 414 -15.61 7.46 -11.63
CA VAL A 414 -14.14 7.40 -11.74
C VAL A 414 -13.61 6.22 -10.93
N MET A 415 -14.15 5.99 -9.73
CA MET A 415 -13.82 4.81 -8.93
C MET A 415 -14.22 3.50 -9.61
N LYS A 416 -15.31 3.51 -10.40
CA LYS A 416 -15.66 2.40 -11.30
C LYS A 416 -14.60 2.18 -12.38
N ASP A 417 -14.09 3.24 -13.01
CA ASP A 417 -13.03 3.15 -14.02
C ASP A 417 -11.75 2.54 -13.43
N TYR A 418 -11.32 3.02 -12.26
CA TYR A 418 -10.22 2.40 -11.52
C TYR A 418 -10.47 0.92 -11.20
N GLY A 419 -11.66 0.59 -10.68
CA GLY A 419 -12.02 -0.78 -10.37
C GLY A 419 -11.93 -1.72 -11.57
N ILE A 420 -12.34 -1.25 -12.77
CA ILE A 420 -12.19 -2.00 -14.01
C ILE A 420 -10.71 -2.21 -14.36
N LYS A 421 -9.88 -1.17 -14.30
CA LYS A 421 -8.44 -1.27 -14.59
C LYS A 421 -7.72 -2.22 -13.63
N LEU A 422 -8.05 -2.18 -12.34
CA LEU A 422 -7.51 -3.10 -11.33
C LEU A 422 -7.91 -4.55 -11.64
N PHE A 423 -9.19 -4.79 -11.92
CA PHE A 423 -9.71 -6.12 -12.24
C PHE A 423 -9.09 -6.70 -13.53
N GLU A 424 -8.96 -5.90 -14.59
CA GLU A 424 -8.32 -6.34 -15.83
C GLU A 424 -6.85 -6.71 -15.61
N SER A 425 -6.13 -5.91 -14.82
CA SER A 425 -4.74 -6.16 -14.45
C SER A 425 -4.58 -7.39 -13.57
N LEU A 426 -5.54 -7.64 -12.66
CA LEU A 426 -5.56 -8.84 -11.83
C LEU A 426 -5.73 -10.09 -12.72
N ARG A 427 -6.67 -10.06 -13.66
CA ARG A 427 -6.86 -11.15 -14.62
C ARG A 427 -5.64 -11.37 -15.52
N ASP A 428 -4.97 -10.30 -15.91
CA ASP A 428 -3.75 -10.38 -16.70
C ASP A 428 -2.60 -11.03 -15.94
N THR A 429 -2.36 -10.60 -14.70
CA THR A 429 -1.29 -11.13 -13.84
C THR A 429 -1.50 -12.61 -13.53
N VAL A 430 -2.74 -13.03 -13.27
CA VAL A 430 -3.09 -14.46 -13.15
C VAL A 430 -2.73 -15.24 -14.42
N LYS A 431 -3.06 -14.74 -15.61
CA LYS A 431 -2.67 -15.39 -16.88
C LYS A 431 -1.16 -15.43 -17.09
N VAL A 432 -0.42 -14.44 -16.59
CA VAL A 432 1.05 -14.45 -16.62
C VAL A 432 1.60 -15.53 -15.68
N GLN A 433 1.03 -15.69 -14.48
CA GLN A 433 1.40 -16.76 -13.55
C GLN A 433 1.13 -18.15 -14.15
N GLU A 434 -0.06 -18.38 -14.72
CA GLU A 434 -0.43 -19.63 -15.41
C GLU A 434 0.57 -19.98 -16.51
N ALA A 435 0.88 -19.03 -17.40
CA ALA A 435 1.84 -19.23 -18.49
C ALA A 435 3.27 -19.48 -17.98
N SER A 436 3.68 -18.77 -16.92
CA SER A 436 5.02 -18.91 -16.34
C SER A 436 5.18 -20.27 -15.64
N LEU A 437 4.20 -20.69 -14.84
CA LEU A 437 4.17 -22.01 -14.22
C LEU A 437 4.09 -23.12 -15.28
N GLN A 438 3.30 -22.93 -16.34
CA GLN A 438 3.24 -23.89 -17.44
C GLN A 438 4.61 -24.06 -18.11
N ALA A 439 5.34 -22.97 -18.37
CA ALA A 439 6.68 -23.04 -18.93
C ALA A 439 7.69 -23.72 -17.98
N LEU A 440 7.55 -23.51 -16.68
CA LEU A 440 8.44 -24.07 -15.65
C LEU A 440 8.19 -25.56 -15.39
N LEU A 441 6.92 -25.97 -15.32
CA LEU A 441 6.48 -27.33 -14.98
C LEU A 441 6.41 -28.25 -16.20
N PHE A 442 6.03 -27.72 -17.37
CA PHE A 442 5.85 -28.48 -18.61
C PHE A 442 6.75 -27.99 -19.76
N PRO A 443 8.08 -27.89 -19.55
CA PRO A 443 8.99 -27.30 -20.56
C PRO A 443 9.06 -28.10 -21.87
N LYS A 444 8.80 -29.42 -21.81
CA LYS A 444 8.93 -30.35 -22.95
C LYS A 444 7.60 -30.84 -23.51
N VAL A 445 6.46 -30.44 -22.93
CA VAL A 445 5.14 -30.87 -23.39
C VAL A 445 4.72 -30.01 -24.57
N HIS A 446 4.28 -30.64 -25.67
CA HIS A 446 3.72 -29.91 -26.79
C HIS A 446 2.31 -29.42 -26.44
N ILE A 447 2.12 -28.11 -26.45
CA ILE A 447 0.85 -27.48 -26.08
C ILE A 447 0.12 -27.08 -27.36
N ALA A 448 -1.07 -27.64 -27.56
CA ALA A 448 -1.93 -27.25 -28.66
C ALA A 448 -2.39 -25.78 -28.50
N LYS A 449 -2.67 -25.10 -29.61
CA LYS A 449 -3.14 -23.71 -29.57
C LYS A 449 -4.44 -23.61 -28.78
N GLY A 450 -4.42 -22.88 -27.65
CA GLY A 450 -5.58 -22.67 -26.78
C GLY A 450 -5.74 -23.67 -25.64
N GLN A 451 -4.83 -24.65 -25.50
CA GLN A 451 -4.79 -25.55 -24.36
C GLN A 451 -4.03 -24.89 -23.18
N ASN A 452 -4.66 -24.89 -22.00
CA ASN A 452 -4.06 -24.42 -20.75
C ASN A 452 -3.87 -25.62 -19.82
N LEU A 453 -2.64 -25.87 -19.38
CA LEU A 453 -2.30 -26.99 -18.49
C LEU A 453 -2.36 -26.61 -17.00
N ILE A 454 -2.40 -25.31 -16.73
CA ILE A 454 -2.44 -24.71 -15.40
C ILE A 454 -3.58 -23.69 -15.41
N LEU A 455 -4.46 -23.78 -14.42
CA LEU A 455 -5.58 -22.88 -14.22
C LEU A 455 -5.59 -22.35 -12.79
N SER A 456 -5.84 -21.06 -12.61
CA SER A 456 -6.13 -20.49 -11.29
C SER A 456 -7.36 -21.17 -10.66
N ASP A 457 -7.35 -21.35 -9.34
CA ASP A 457 -8.52 -21.84 -8.61
C ASP A 457 -9.49 -20.72 -8.21
N ILE A 458 -9.13 -19.46 -8.45
CA ILE A 458 -9.95 -18.29 -8.16
C ILE A 458 -10.51 -17.73 -9.47
N GLU A 459 -11.82 -17.53 -9.49
CA GLU A 459 -12.54 -16.83 -10.54
C GLU A 459 -13.31 -15.64 -9.97
N ARG A 460 -13.36 -14.54 -10.71
CA ARG A 460 -14.12 -13.34 -10.35
C ARG A 460 -14.86 -12.85 -11.58
N GLU A 461 -16.18 -12.67 -11.44
CA GLU A 461 -17.06 -12.28 -12.56
C GLU A 461 -16.79 -10.86 -13.03
N SER A 462 -16.68 -9.92 -12.10
CA SER A 462 -16.51 -8.49 -12.35
C SER A 462 -15.75 -7.83 -11.21
N TYR A 463 -15.31 -6.58 -11.43
CA TYR A 463 -14.56 -5.84 -10.42
C TYR A 463 -15.32 -5.70 -9.09
N ASP A 464 -16.65 -5.66 -9.10
CA ASP A 464 -17.53 -5.36 -7.96
C ASP A 464 -18.11 -6.60 -7.25
N LYS A 465 -17.63 -7.80 -7.59
CA LYS A 465 -18.03 -9.07 -6.95
C LYS A 465 -16.85 -9.67 -6.19
N LEU A 466 -17.16 -10.36 -5.09
CA LEU A 466 -16.18 -11.17 -4.37
C LEU A 466 -15.72 -12.36 -5.25
N PRO A 467 -14.47 -12.82 -5.10
CA PRO A 467 -13.97 -13.98 -5.82
C PRO A 467 -14.65 -15.28 -5.36
N ASN A 468 -14.79 -16.22 -6.29
CA ASN A 468 -15.28 -17.58 -6.04
C ASN A 468 -14.16 -18.60 -6.26
N LYS A 469 -14.19 -19.70 -5.50
CA LYS A 469 -13.29 -20.84 -5.66
C LYS A 469 -13.84 -21.82 -6.71
N SER A 470 -12.97 -22.33 -7.58
CA SER A 470 -13.31 -23.36 -8.56
C SER A 470 -13.69 -24.67 -7.86
N ASN A 471 -14.70 -25.36 -8.41
CA ASN A 471 -15.13 -26.66 -7.90
C ASN A 471 -14.29 -27.79 -8.52
N ILE A 472 -13.50 -28.48 -7.69
CA ILE A 472 -12.67 -29.62 -8.10
C ILE A 472 -13.54 -30.89 -8.12
N GLN A 473 -13.82 -31.36 -9.32
CA GLN A 473 -14.54 -32.61 -9.55
C GLN A 473 -13.62 -33.83 -9.39
N ILE A 474 -14.01 -34.78 -8.54
CA ILE A 474 -13.27 -36.01 -8.26
C ILE A 474 -14.20 -37.21 -8.46
N GLY A 475 -13.97 -37.97 -9.53
CA GLY A 475 -14.66 -39.23 -9.80
C GLY A 475 -13.96 -40.46 -9.21
N PRO A 476 -14.61 -41.65 -9.23
CA PRO A 476 -14.01 -42.90 -8.79
C PRO A 476 -12.68 -43.19 -9.49
N GLY A 477 -11.64 -43.49 -8.71
CA GLY A 477 -10.29 -43.78 -9.21
C GLY A 477 -9.56 -42.57 -9.80
N GLN A 478 -10.12 -41.37 -9.74
CA GLN A 478 -9.47 -40.16 -10.21
C GLN A 478 -8.54 -39.56 -9.14
N LYS A 479 -7.52 -38.89 -9.63
CA LYS A 479 -6.57 -38.08 -8.88
C LYS A 479 -6.58 -36.69 -9.50
N ARG A 480 -6.56 -35.64 -8.66
CA ARG A 480 -6.43 -34.25 -9.07
C ARG A 480 -5.18 -33.67 -8.42
N ARG A 481 -4.36 -33.01 -9.23
CA ARG A 481 -3.15 -32.34 -8.79
C ARG A 481 -3.40 -30.84 -8.69
N VAL A 482 -3.02 -30.27 -7.54
CA VAL A 482 -2.99 -28.83 -7.31
C VAL A 482 -1.54 -28.41 -7.03
N VAL A 483 -1.16 -27.22 -7.46
CA VAL A 483 0.16 -26.63 -7.23
C VAL A 483 -0.03 -25.36 -6.42
N LEU A 484 0.69 -25.28 -5.30
CA LEU A 484 0.71 -24.12 -4.42
C LEU A 484 2.03 -23.38 -4.60
N PHE A 485 1.97 -22.10 -4.97
CA PHE A 485 3.12 -21.23 -5.12
C PHE A 485 3.30 -20.34 -3.89
N ASN A 486 4.37 -20.57 -3.13
CA ASN A 486 4.84 -19.66 -2.09
C ASN A 486 5.76 -18.61 -2.70
N SER A 487 5.33 -17.35 -2.66
CA SER A 487 6.10 -16.20 -3.16
C SER A 487 7.02 -15.57 -2.12
N LEU A 488 6.99 -16.03 -0.87
CA LEU A 488 7.85 -15.54 0.21
C LEU A 488 9.20 -16.26 0.16
N ALA A 489 10.27 -15.56 0.53
CA ALA A 489 11.63 -16.09 0.50
C ALA A 489 12.03 -16.91 1.75
N TYR A 490 11.03 -17.30 2.54
CA TYR A 490 11.12 -18.14 3.73
C TYR A 490 9.92 -19.10 3.78
N PRO A 491 10.00 -20.19 4.57
CA PRO A 491 8.90 -21.16 4.68
C PRO A 491 7.60 -20.56 5.21
N GLN A 492 6.47 -21.03 4.69
CA GLN A 492 5.14 -20.56 5.06
C GLN A 492 4.19 -21.73 5.31
N GLU A 493 3.37 -21.62 6.36
CA GLU A 493 2.17 -22.43 6.53
C GLU A 493 0.96 -21.68 5.98
N HIS A 494 0.16 -22.36 5.17
CA HIS A 494 -1.00 -21.76 4.50
C HIS A 494 -2.24 -22.63 4.63
N LEU A 495 -3.35 -22.05 5.09
CA LEU A 495 -4.65 -22.72 5.07
C LEU A 495 -5.18 -22.74 3.64
N VAL A 496 -5.22 -23.93 3.05
CA VAL A 496 -5.77 -24.15 1.71
C VAL A 496 -7.25 -24.44 1.83
N SER A 497 -8.08 -23.87 0.94
CA SER A 497 -9.51 -24.16 0.84
C SER A 497 -9.91 -24.35 -0.63
N PHE A 498 -10.64 -25.44 -0.92
CA PHE A 498 -11.22 -25.75 -2.23
C PHE A 498 -12.66 -26.24 -2.09
N THR A 499 -13.49 -26.00 -3.10
CA THR A 499 -14.79 -26.68 -3.22
C THR A 499 -14.60 -28.04 -3.90
N VAL A 500 -15.16 -29.10 -3.34
CA VAL A 500 -15.12 -30.47 -3.87
C VAL A 500 -16.51 -31.10 -3.92
N ASN A 501 -16.69 -32.08 -4.81
CA ASN A 501 -17.99 -32.73 -5.07
C ASN A 501 -18.22 -34.05 -4.29
N THR A 502 -17.25 -34.51 -3.48
CA THR A 502 -17.31 -35.82 -2.82
C THR A 502 -16.69 -35.78 -1.42
N THR A 503 -17.17 -36.68 -0.55
CA THR A 503 -16.58 -36.96 0.77
C THR A 503 -15.59 -38.13 0.76
N SER A 504 -15.47 -38.83 -0.37
CA SER A 504 -14.64 -40.03 -0.52
C SER A 504 -13.30 -39.64 -1.15
N LEU A 505 -12.50 -38.89 -0.38
CA LEU A 505 -11.20 -38.39 -0.83
C LEU A 505 -10.14 -38.46 0.27
N MET A 506 -8.89 -38.37 -0.16
CA MET A 506 -7.70 -38.19 0.67
C MET A 506 -6.82 -37.11 0.06
N VAL A 507 -6.13 -36.34 0.92
CA VAL A 507 -5.11 -35.39 0.50
C VAL A 507 -3.73 -35.99 0.75
N THR A 508 -2.83 -35.86 -0.22
CA THR A 508 -1.43 -36.29 -0.10
C THR A 508 -0.48 -35.17 -0.53
N ASP A 509 0.69 -35.13 0.08
CA ASP A 509 1.78 -34.19 -0.25
C ASP A 509 2.54 -34.61 -1.53
N GLU A 510 3.64 -33.92 -1.83
CA GLU A 510 4.47 -34.20 -3.00
C GLU A 510 5.18 -35.57 -2.96
N ASN A 511 5.30 -36.17 -1.78
CA ASN A 511 5.95 -37.46 -1.52
C ASN A 511 4.95 -38.62 -1.40
N GLY A 512 3.65 -38.32 -1.47
CA GLY A 512 2.58 -39.30 -1.28
C GLY A 512 2.22 -39.57 0.19
N ALA A 513 2.78 -38.81 1.13
CA ALA A 513 2.37 -38.88 2.53
C ALA A 513 0.99 -38.25 2.70
N GLN A 514 0.16 -38.87 3.56
CA GLN A 514 -1.17 -38.37 3.84
C GLN A 514 -1.09 -37.06 4.63
N VAL A 515 -1.91 -36.09 4.23
CA VAL A 515 -2.06 -34.80 4.90
C VAL A 515 -3.41 -34.78 5.60
N ASP A 516 -3.43 -34.37 6.87
CA ASP A 516 -4.67 -34.19 7.59
C ASP A 516 -5.52 -33.09 6.97
N PHE A 517 -6.79 -33.39 6.77
CA PHE A 517 -7.74 -32.49 6.13
C PHE A 517 -9.10 -32.57 6.82
N GLN A 518 -9.89 -31.54 6.59
CA GLN A 518 -11.24 -31.41 7.10
C GLN A 518 -12.18 -31.01 5.96
N LEU A 519 -13.37 -31.58 5.96
CA LEU A 519 -14.47 -31.20 5.08
C LEU A 519 -15.49 -30.41 5.89
N ASN A 520 -15.72 -29.17 5.47
CA ASN A 520 -16.77 -28.29 5.98
C ASN A 520 -18.00 -28.33 5.06
N PRO A 521 -19.21 -28.10 5.59
CA PRO A 521 -20.41 -27.96 4.77
C PRO A 521 -20.44 -26.62 4.04
N ILE A 522 -21.00 -26.61 2.84
CA ILE A 522 -21.51 -25.38 2.23
C ILE A 522 -22.91 -25.10 2.80
N ILE A 523 -23.08 -23.92 3.41
CA ILE A 523 -24.32 -23.52 4.08
C ILE A 523 -24.96 -22.37 3.30
N GLU A 524 -26.22 -22.57 2.89
CA GLU A 524 -27.05 -21.53 2.27
C GLU A 524 -28.11 -21.06 3.27
N GLU A 525 -28.32 -19.75 3.38
CA GLU A 525 -29.44 -19.22 4.15
C GLU A 525 -30.65 -19.01 3.26
N SER A 526 -31.81 -19.51 3.69
CA SER A 526 -33.09 -19.27 3.02
C SER A 526 -34.24 -19.31 4.01
N LEU A 527 -35.04 -18.24 4.05
CA LEU A 527 -36.22 -18.10 4.91
C LEU A 527 -35.92 -18.30 6.42
N GLY A 528 -34.79 -17.78 6.91
CA GLY A 528 -34.37 -17.90 8.31
C GLY A 528 -33.95 -19.31 8.73
N LYS A 529 -33.72 -20.21 7.76
CA LYS A 529 -33.15 -21.54 7.97
C LYS A 529 -31.80 -21.65 7.26
N HIS A 530 -30.89 -22.41 7.86
CA HIS A 530 -29.58 -22.69 7.30
C HIS A 530 -29.59 -24.08 6.65
N TRP A 531 -29.45 -24.13 5.33
CA TRP A 531 -29.51 -25.33 4.53
C TRP A 531 -28.11 -25.82 4.20
N ILE A 532 -27.77 -27.00 4.74
CA ILE A 532 -26.52 -27.67 4.47
C ILE A 532 -26.62 -28.41 3.13
N GLN A 533 -25.75 -28.07 2.18
CA GLN A 533 -25.70 -28.74 0.89
C GLN A 533 -25.27 -30.22 1.02
N ALA A 534 -25.80 -31.06 0.13
CA ALA A 534 -25.53 -32.51 0.14
C ALA A 534 -24.42 -32.96 -0.81
N GLY A 535 -24.11 -32.17 -1.84
CA GLY A 535 -23.23 -32.57 -2.95
C GLY A 535 -21.98 -31.71 -3.13
N GLU A 536 -21.79 -30.68 -2.31
CA GLU A 536 -20.62 -29.80 -2.35
C GLU A 536 -20.09 -29.58 -0.94
N PHE A 537 -18.77 -29.61 -0.82
CA PHE A 537 -18.05 -29.53 0.45
C PHE A 537 -16.86 -28.60 0.30
N GLU A 538 -16.53 -27.88 1.36
CA GLU A 538 -15.29 -27.12 1.44
C GLU A 538 -14.21 -28.03 2.04
N LEU A 539 -13.18 -28.35 1.26
CA LEU A 539 -11.98 -29.06 1.69
C LEU A 539 -10.97 -28.07 2.23
N VAL A 540 -10.56 -28.25 3.49
CA VAL A 540 -9.52 -27.45 4.13
C VAL A 540 -8.37 -28.30 4.66
N PHE A 541 -7.13 -27.84 4.49
CA PHE A 541 -5.92 -28.44 5.07
C PHE A 541 -4.81 -27.40 5.19
N ILE A 542 -3.83 -27.65 6.04
CA ILE A 542 -2.66 -26.78 6.21
C ILE A 542 -1.54 -27.29 5.31
N ALA A 543 -1.15 -26.47 4.33
CA ALA A 543 0.02 -26.73 3.49
C ALA A 543 1.27 -26.13 4.14
N LYS A 544 2.35 -26.93 4.19
CA LYS A 544 3.69 -26.52 4.65
C LYS A 544 4.55 -26.29 3.40
N LEU A 545 4.82 -25.03 3.08
CA LEU A 545 5.46 -24.62 1.83
C LEU A 545 6.89 -24.14 2.10
N ASP A 546 7.83 -24.66 1.32
CA ASP A 546 9.22 -24.18 1.34
C ASP A 546 9.31 -22.74 0.82
N GLU A 547 10.39 -22.06 1.17
CA GLU A 547 10.77 -20.77 0.61
C GLU A 547 10.73 -20.77 -0.92
N LEU A 548 10.22 -19.69 -1.48
CA LEU A 548 10.13 -19.40 -2.91
C LEU A 548 10.04 -20.67 -3.75
N SER A 549 8.88 -21.33 -3.67
CA SER A 549 8.68 -22.66 -4.23
C SER A 549 7.28 -22.87 -4.80
N ALA A 550 7.15 -23.78 -5.75
CA ALA A 550 5.88 -24.33 -6.20
C ALA A 550 5.81 -25.81 -5.81
N THR A 551 4.87 -26.16 -4.93
CA THR A 551 4.74 -27.50 -4.34
C THR A 551 3.40 -28.12 -4.70
N SER A 552 3.41 -29.39 -5.10
CA SER A 552 2.18 -30.09 -5.52
C SER A 552 1.55 -30.86 -4.36
N TYR A 553 0.23 -30.72 -4.25
CA TYR A 553 -0.60 -31.60 -3.44
C TYR A 553 -1.54 -32.36 -4.36
N TYR A 554 -2.01 -33.52 -3.89
CA TYR A 554 -2.92 -34.35 -4.65
C TYR A 554 -4.16 -34.69 -3.85
N ILE A 555 -5.31 -34.49 -4.49
CA ILE A 555 -6.62 -34.88 -3.99
C ILE A 555 -7.00 -36.15 -4.73
N VAL A 556 -7.06 -37.27 -4.01
CA VAL A 556 -7.21 -38.62 -4.55
C VAL A 556 -8.54 -39.18 -4.09
N HIS A 557 -9.31 -39.79 -4.98
CA HIS A 557 -10.49 -40.56 -4.57
C HIS A 557 -10.08 -41.72 -3.67
N SER A 558 -10.68 -41.83 -2.49
CA SER A 558 -10.40 -42.89 -1.51
C SER A 558 -11.70 -43.52 -1.01
N GLU A 559 -11.59 -44.49 -0.10
CA GLU A 559 -12.76 -44.92 0.66
C GLU A 559 -13.29 -43.78 1.54
N LYS A 560 -14.60 -43.83 1.83
CA LYS A 560 -15.27 -42.80 2.62
C LYS A 560 -14.76 -42.83 4.06
N ASN A 561 -14.09 -41.77 4.49
CA ASN A 561 -13.68 -41.59 5.87
C ASN A 561 -14.54 -40.52 6.55
N LEU A 562 -15.43 -40.95 7.46
CA LEU A 562 -16.31 -40.04 8.20
C LEU A 562 -15.57 -39.20 9.25
N ALA A 563 -14.34 -39.57 9.64
CA ALA A 563 -13.58 -38.86 10.67
C ALA A 563 -13.15 -37.45 10.23
N ASN A 564 -13.06 -37.20 8.92
CA ASN A 564 -12.62 -35.93 8.37
C ASN A 564 -13.79 -34.96 8.12
N LEU A 565 -15.03 -35.38 8.37
CA LEU A 565 -16.21 -34.51 8.28
C LEU A 565 -16.31 -33.64 9.52
N ALA A 566 -16.52 -32.34 9.33
CA ALA A 566 -16.77 -31.44 10.44
C ALA A 566 -18.08 -31.80 11.18
N THR A 567 -18.08 -31.64 12.49
CA THR A 567 -19.29 -31.62 13.30
C THR A 567 -19.83 -30.19 13.36
N ILE A 568 -21.12 -30.03 13.10
CA ILE A 568 -21.78 -28.73 13.04
C ILE A 568 -22.62 -28.52 14.29
N TYR A 569 -22.42 -27.40 14.98
CA TYR A 569 -23.29 -26.95 16.05
C TYR A 569 -24.09 -25.76 15.55
N CYS A 570 -25.41 -25.89 15.48
CA CYS A 570 -26.27 -24.88 14.88
C CYS A 570 -27.72 -25.02 15.36
N LYS A 571 -28.38 -23.89 15.61
CA LYS A 571 -29.84 -23.85 15.77
C LYS A 571 -30.50 -23.69 14.40
N ASN A 572 -31.56 -24.43 14.12
CA ASN A 572 -32.32 -24.36 12.86
C ASN A 572 -31.53 -24.74 11.59
N CYS A 573 -30.43 -25.50 11.70
CA CYS A 573 -29.77 -26.09 10.54
C CYS A 573 -30.55 -27.30 10.02
N MET A 574 -30.83 -27.29 8.72
CA MET A 574 -31.57 -28.34 8.01
C MET A 574 -30.67 -28.98 6.96
N LYS A 575 -30.80 -30.29 6.77
CA LYS A 575 -30.10 -31.01 5.70
C LYS A 575 -30.91 -30.90 4.41
N LYS A 576 -30.27 -30.42 3.33
CA LYS A 576 -30.87 -30.47 2.00
C LYS A 576 -30.80 -31.91 1.49
N SER A 577 -31.87 -32.37 0.84
CA SER A 577 -31.87 -33.66 0.13
C SER A 577 -31.79 -33.39 -1.37
N GLN A 578 -30.81 -33.98 -2.05
CA GLN A 578 -30.74 -34.00 -3.52
C GLN A 578 -31.26 -35.34 -4.03
N VAL A 579 -32.08 -35.32 -5.08
CA VAL A 579 -32.51 -36.55 -5.77
C VAL A 579 -31.53 -36.81 -6.89
N SER A 580 -30.79 -37.91 -6.81
CA SER A 580 -29.87 -38.32 -7.87
C SER A 580 -30.63 -38.83 -9.10
N SER A 581 -29.93 -38.94 -10.23
CA SER A 581 -30.49 -39.36 -11.53
C SER A 581 -31.14 -40.76 -11.53
N ASN A 582 -30.77 -41.61 -10.56
CA ASN A 582 -31.32 -42.93 -10.31
C ASN A 582 -32.44 -42.95 -9.23
N GLY A 583 -32.92 -41.78 -8.79
CA GLY A 583 -34.05 -41.66 -7.85
C GLY A 583 -33.71 -41.81 -6.37
N SER A 584 -32.44 -42.04 -5.99
CA SER A 584 -32.03 -42.07 -4.58
C SER A 584 -31.90 -40.67 -3.98
N LYS A 585 -32.32 -40.50 -2.72
CA LYS A 585 -32.13 -39.25 -1.98
C LYS A 585 -30.75 -39.23 -1.35
N LEU A 586 -29.89 -38.30 -1.76
CA LEU A 586 -28.62 -37.98 -1.13
C LEU A 586 -28.84 -36.87 -0.10
N GLU A 587 -28.57 -37.16 1.16
CA GLU A 587 -28.66 -36.20 2.25
C GLU A 587 -27.26 -35.74 2.68
N ALA A 588 -27.16 -34.53 3.23
CA ALA A 588 -25.91 -33.99 3.76
C ALA A 588 -25.29 -34.92 4.84
N PRO A 589 -24.01 -35.32 4.70
CA PRO A 589 -23.38 -36.35 5.52
C PRO A 589 -22.91 -35.86 6.90
N PHE A 590 -23.11 -34.58 7.24
CA PHE A 590 -22.61 -33.97 8.46
C PHE A 590 -23.42 -34.33 9.71
N THR A 591 -22.74 -34.40 10.85
CA THR A 591 -23.41 -34.50 12.15
C THR A 591 -23.80 -33.10 12.62
N ILE A 592 -25.09 -32.88 12.86
CA ILE A 592 -25.62 -31.61 13.38
C ILE A 592 -25.98 -31.81 14.86
N LYS A 593 -25.51 -30.90 15.71
CA LYS A 593 -25.79 -30.84 17.14
C LYS A 593 -26.37 -29.48 17.51
N ASP A 594 -27.13 -29.42 18.58
CA ASP A 594 -27.62 -28.15 19.11
C ASP A 594 -26.50 -27.35 19.77
N ILE A 595 -26.54 -26.02 19.62
CA ILE A 595 -25.65 -25.11 20.34
C ILE A 595 -26.10 -25.04 21.81
N PRO A 596 -25.18 -25.17 22.78
CA PRO A 596 -25.50 -24.99 24.19
C PRO A 596 -26.17 -23.62 24.46
N PRO A 597 -27.10 -23.53 25.43
CA PRO A 597 -27.77 -22.26 25.75
C PRO A 597 -26.88 -21.25 26.50
N SER A 598 -25.65 -21.64 26.86
CA SER A 598 -24.67 -20.83 27.59
C SER A 598 -23.68 -20.13 26.66
N ASP A 599 -22.71 -19.42 27.24
CA ASP A 599 -21.51 -18.98 26.53
C ASP A 599 -20.80 -20.17 25.85
N ILE A 600 -20.19 -19.88 24.71
CA ILE A 600 -19.55 -20.86 23.83
C ILE A 600 -18.05 -20.80 24.06
N GLN A 601 -17.41 -21.96 24.27
CA GLN A 601 -15.95 -22.04 24.40
C GLN A 601 -15.36 -22.75 23.19
N LEU A 602 -14.40 -22.11 22.54
CA LEU A 602 -13.51 -22.74 21.56
C LEU A 602 -12.14 -22.98 22.21
N GLU A 603 -11.46 -24.05 21.84
CA GLU A 603 -10.18 -24.43 22.44
C GLU A 603 -9.29 -25.14 21.44
N ASN A 604 -8.01 -24.79 21.42
CA ASN A 604 -6.94 -25.54 20.74
C ASN A 604 -5.79 -25.82 21.73
N HIS A 605 -4.64 -26.31 21.25
CA HIS A 605 -3.49 -26.64 22.10
C HIS A 605 -2.83 -25.42 22.78
N LYS A 606 -3.07 -24.19 22.30
CA LYS A 606 -2.42 -22.97 22.80
C LYS A 606 -3.34 -22.07 23.62
N MET A 607 -4.65 -22.07 23.36
CA MET A 607 -5.59 -21.12 23.96
C MET A 607 -7.00 -21.66 24.15
N LYS A 608 -7.74 -21.02 25.05
CA LYS A 608 -9.20 -21.14 25.22
C LYS A 608 -9.83 -19.78 24.98
N ILE A 609 -10.88 -19.72 24.18
CA ILE A 609 -11.59 -18.49 23.83
C ILE A 609 -13.05 -18.64 24.23
N LEU A 610 -13.55 -17.70 25.03
CA LEU A 610 -14.94 -17.66 25.46
C LEU A 610 -15.70 -16.63 24.64
N PHE A 611 -16.86 -17.02 24.13
CA PHE A 611 -17.78 -16.21 23.33
C PHE A 611 -19.11 -16.06 24.06
N SER A 612 -19.71 -14.89 23.91
CA SER A 612 -21.04 -14.60 24.44
C SER A 612 -22.10 -15.43 23.73
N GLY A 613 -22.87 -16.23 24.48
CA GLY A 613 -24.00 -16.97 23.91
C GLY A 613 -25.13 -16.06 23.37
N SER A 614 -25.17 -14.79 23.81
CA SER A 614 -26.20 -13.82 23.43
C SER A 614 -25.81 -12.92 22.25
N THR A 615 -24.52 -12.77 21.95
CA THR A 615 -24.04 -11.92 20.85
C THR A 615 -23.17 -12.65 19.83
N GLY A 616 -22.71 -13.87 20.12
CA GLY A 616 -21.78 -14.61 19.25
C GLY A 616 -20.35 -14.07 19.24
N PHE A 617 -20.08 -12.94 19.91
CA PHE A 617 -18.77 -12.30 19.92
C PHE A 617 -17.89 -12.76 21.08
N MET A 618 -16.58 -12.66 20.87
CA MET A 618 -15.55 -12.97 21.85
C MET A 618 -15.71 -12.12 23.12
N LYS A 619 -15.42 -12.71 24.28
CA LYS A 619 -15.42 -12.06 25.62
C LYS A 619 -14.05 -12.07 26.27
N SER A 620 -13.39 -13.23 26.28
CA SER A 620 -12.13 -13.42 27.01
C SER A 620 -11.29 -14.54 26.41
N ILE A 621 -9.98 -14.48 26.64
CA ILE A 621 -9.02 -15.48 26.20
C ILE A 621 -8.21 -15.98 27.41
N VAL A 622 -7.90 -17.28 27.42
CA VAL A 622 -6.93 -17.89 28.33
C VAL A 622 -5.82 -18.50 27.50
N ARG A 623 -4.59 -18.03 27.68
CA ARG A 623 -3.39 -18.61 27.07
C ARG A 623 -2.95 -19.80 27.92
N LYS A 624 -2.84 -21.00 27.34
CA LYS A 624 -2.64 -22.24 28.11
C LYS A 624 -1.30 -22.29 28.84
N HIS A 625 -0.25 -21.68 28.28
CA HIS A 625 1.07 -21.61 28.92
C HIS A 625 1.13 -20.61 30.08
N LYS A 626 0.21 -19.64 30.14
CA LYS A 626 0.03 -18.67 31.23
C LYS A 626 -1.46 -18.54 31.55
N PRO A 627 -2.04 -19.48 32.32
CA PRO A 627 -3.48 -19.67 32.47
C PRO A 627 -4.13 -18.58 33.35
N LYS A 628 -4.11 -17.34 32.87
CA LYS A 628 -4.84 -16.20 33.40
C LYS A 628 -5.91 -15.81 32.39
N VAL A 629 -7.11 -15.53 32.87
CA VAL A 629 -8.18 -14.96 32.05
C VAL A 629 -7.81 -13.53 31.69
N MET A 630 -7.70 -13.26 30.39
CA MET A 630 -7.50 -11.94 29.80
C MET A 630 -8.85 -11.48 29.23
N GLN A 631 -9.32 -10.30 29.61
CA GLN A 631 -10.48 -9.71 28.94
C GLN A 631 -10.10 -9.35 27.50
N CYS A 632 -10.93 -9.74 26.54
CA CYS A 632 -10.69 -9.49 25.13
C CYS A 632 -12.02 -9.58 24.38
N LYS A 633 -12.84 -8.54 24.54
CA LYS A 633 -14.19 -8.46 23.97
C LYS A 633 -14.13 -7.87 22.56
N ILE A 634 -14.83 -8.49 21.61
CA ILE A 634 -15.10 -7.89 20.30
C ILE A 634 -16.44 -7.14 20.35
N GLN A 635 -16.45 -5.92 19.85
CA GLN A 635 -17.64 -5.08 19.70
C GLN A 635 -17.71 -4.52 18.28
N PHE A 636 -18.90 -4.56 17.70
CA PHE A 636 -19.24 -3.81 16.50
C PHE A 636 -20.18 -2.68 16.90
N ALA A 637 -19.86 -1.47 16.46
CA ALA A 637 -20.69 -0.29 16.65
C ALA A 637 -20.41 0.70 15.51
N ALA A 638 -21.11 1.83 15.48
CA ALA A 638 -20.83 2.85 14.49
C ALA A 638 -20.90 4.26 15.07
N TYR A 639 -20.08 5.15 14.52
CA TYR A 639 -20.28 6.59 14.70
C TYR A 639 -21.39 7.08 13.78
N ARG A 640 -22.21 8.00 14.30
CA ARG A 640 -23.16 8.75 13.47
C ARG A 640 -22.44 9.92 12.83
N SER A 641 -22.48 10.02 11.51
CA SER A 641 -21.85 11.11 10.78
C SER A 641 -22.59 12.44 10.98
N ALA A 642 -21.83 13.53 11.14
CA ALA A 642 -22.34 14.89 11.05
C ALA A 642 -22.70 15.20 9.59
N GLN A 643 -23.98 15.51 9.34
CA GLN A 643 -24.45 15.83 7.98
C GLN A 643 -23.68 17.03 7.40
N PHE A 644 -23.35 16.96 6.10
CA PHE A 644 -22.58 17.98 5.36
C PHE A 644 -21.14 18.22 5.86
N HIS A 645 -20.68 17.50 6.88
CA HIS A 645 -19.35 17.67 7.45
C HIS A 645 -18.51 16.39 7.40
N SER A 646 -19.11 15.21 7.53
CA SER A 646 -18.44 13.94 7.22
C SER A 646 -18.69 13.57 5.76
N GLY A 647 -17.68 13.03 5.09
CA GLY A 647 -17.75 12.69 3.67
C GLY A 647 -16.64 11.75 3.22
N ALA A 648 -16.24 11.84 1.95
CA ALA A 648 -15.19 11.01 1.38
C ALA A 648 -13.83 11.23 2.06
N TYR A 649 -13.52 12.48 2.40
CA TYR A 649 -12.27 12.91 3.01
C TYR A 649 -12.38 12.96 4.53
N LEU A 650 -13.41 13.67 5.00
CA LEU A 650 -13.58 14.02 6.40
C LEU A 650 -14.28 12.91 7.18
N PHE A 651 -13.79 12.69 8.40
CA PHE A 651 -14.52 11.96 9.43
C PHE A 651 -14.92 12.96 10.50
N MET A 652 -16.23 13.13 10.70
CA MET A 652 -16.77 13.99 11.75
C MET A 652 -18.00 13.33 12.37
N PRO A 653 -17.88 12.74 13.57
CA PRO A 653 -19.03 12.31 14.34
C PRO A 653 -19.97 13.48 14.64
N ASP A 654 -21.29 13.23 14.70
CA ASP A 654 -22.29 14.25 15.03
C ASP A 654 -22.06 14.79 16.46
N PRO A 655 -21.67 16.07 16.61
CA PRO A 655 -21.39 16.63 17.93
C PRO A 655 -22.64 16.83 18.79
N ASN A 656 -23.84 16.75 18.18
CA ASN A 656 -25.11 16.92 18.89
C ASN A 656 -25.65 15.60 19.46
N GLU A 657 -25.07 14.47 19.08
CA GLU A 657 -25.47 13.18 19.64
C GLU A 657 -24.97 13.02 21.07
N ARG A 658 -25.86 12.54 21.94
CA ARG A 658 -25.55 12.34 23.35
C ARG A 658 -24.63 11.13 23.55
N ASP A 659 -24.83 10.11 22.72
CA ASP A 659 -23.99 8.92 22.62
C ASP A 659 -23.34 8.92 21.24
N TYR A 660 -22.00 9.08 21.19
CA TYR A 660 -21.25 9.06 19.93
C TYR A 660 -21.33 7.73 19.19
N GLU A 661 -21.67 6.65 19.89
CA GLU A 661 -21.69 5.29 19.38
C GLU A 661 -23.12 4.74 19.29
N LYS A 662 -23.46 4.18 18.14
CA LYS A 662 -24.73 3.52 17.85
C LYS A 662 -24.54 2.00 17.78
N ASP A 663 -25.44 1.25 18.42
CA ASP A 663 -25.59 -0.19 18.17
C ASP A 663 -26.31 -0.41 16.83
N VAL A 664 -25.53 -0.62 15.77
CA VAL A 664 -26.01 -0.89 14.41
C VAL A 664 -26.56 -2.29 14.22
N LEU A 665 -26.23 -3.22 15.12
CA LEU A 665 -26.65 -4.62 15.06
C LEU A 665 -28.01 -4.85 15.72
N ALA A 666 -28.47 -3.92 16.56
CA ALA A 666 -29.77 -4.00 17.24
C ALA A 666 -30.94 -4.32 16.30
N GLN A 667 -30.95 -3.73 15.09
CA GLN A 667 -32.00 -3.96 14.08
C GLN A 667 -31.97 -5.37 13.44
N TYR A 668 -30.87 -6.11 13.60
CA TYR A 668 -30.68 -7.46 13.05
C TYR A 668 -30.70 -8.55 14.13
N LYS A 669 -30.98 -8.19 15.39
CA LYS A 669 -30.89 -9.11 16.54
C LYS A 669 -31.80 -10.33 16.43
N GLU A 670 -32.99 -10.18 15.83
CA GLU A 670 -33.92 -11.29 15.59
C GLU A 670 -33.46 -12.26 14.49
N GLN A 671 -32.56 -11.80 13.62
CA GLN A 671 -31.94 -12.59 12.54
C GLN A 671 -30.56 -13.13 12.95
N MET A 672 -30.16 -12.96 14.21
CA MET A 672 -28.88 -13.41 14.68
C MET A 672 -28.81 -14.94 14.66
N SER A 673 -27.78 -15.49 14.03
CA SER A 673 -27.46 -16.91 14.13
C SER A 673 -25.99 -17.13 14.42
N VAL A 674 -25.71 -18.25 15.10
CA VAL A 674 -24.35 -18.74 15.35
C VAL A 674 -24.27 -20.14 14.77
N ILE A 675 -23.18 -20.42 14.06
CA ILE A 675 -22.87 -21.74 13.51
C ILE A 675 -21.43 -22.05 13.86
N ILE A 676 -21.17 -23.24 14.39
CA ILE A 676 -19.82 -23.72 14.70
C ILE A 676 -19.54 -24.92 13.81
N SER A 677 -18.43 -24.90 13.09
CA SER A 677 -17.89 -26.04 12.35
C SER A 677 -16.59 -26.48 13.01
N THR A 678 -16.50 -27.72 13.46
CA THR A 678 -15.28 -28.25 14.10
C THR A 678 -14.88 -29.59 13.49
N GLY A 679 -13.60 -29.74 13.14
CA GLY A 679 -13.05 -31.01 12.63
C GLY A 679 -11.61 -31.23 13.11
N LEU A 680 -10.76 -31.79 12.26
CA LEU A 680 -9.38 -32.12 12.58
C LEU A 680 -8.40 -30.96 12.39
N VAL A 681 -8.70 -30.01 11.49
CA VAL A 681 -7.78 -28.94 11.09
C VAL A 681 -8.09 -27.64 11.85
N SER A 682 -9.37 -27.29 11.95
CA SER A 682 -9.79 -26.03 12.54
C SER A 682 -11.17 -26.13 13.19
N THR A 683 -11.41 -25.19 14.12
CA THR A 683 -12.74 -24.86 14.61
C THR A 683 -13.09 -23.44 14.19
N GLU A 684 -14.24 -23.29 13.54
CA GLU A 684 -14.74 -22.02 13.03
C GLU A 684 -16.07 -21.68 13.69
N LEU A 685 -16.22 -20.43 14.14
CA LEU A 685 -17.46 -19.87 14.66
C LEU A 685 -17.89 -18.72 13.76
N LEU A 686 -19.05 -18.90 13.13
CA LEU A 686 -19.72 -17.92 12.29
C LEU A 686 -20.84 -17.27 13.08
N THR A 687 -20.82 -15.94 13.17
CA THR A 687 -21.90 -15.12 13.72
C THR A 687 -22.50 -14.28 12.59
N ILE A 688 -23.79 -14.47 12.32
CA ILE A 688 -24.51 -13.80 11.24
C ILE A 688 -25.53 -12.85 11.87
N TYR A 689 -25.54 -11.58 11.44
CA TYR A 689 -26.54 -10.57 11.78
C TYR A 689 -27.25 -10.11 10.51
N GLY A 690 -28.22 -10.94 10.08
CA GLY A 690 -28.93 -10.73 8.83
C GLY A 690 -27.98 -10.59 7.62
N PRO A 691 -28.34 -9.82 6.59
CA PRO A 691 -27.45 -9.57 5.46
C PRO A 691 -26.29 -8.62 5.78
N PHE A 692 -26.33 -7.92 6.92
CA PHE A 692 -25.42 -6.81 7.22
C PHE A 692 -24.01 -7.23 7.63
N LEU A 693 -23.90 -8.22 8.52
CA LEU A 693 -22.62 -8.67 9.06
C LEU A 693 -22.56 -10.20 9.12
N VAL A 694 -21.50 -10.75 8.55
CA VAL A 694 -21.05 -12.13 8.77
C VAL A 694 -19.64 -12.05 9.37
N HIS A 695 -19.53 -12.42 10.65
CA HIS A 695 -18.29 -12.41 11.42
C HIS A 695 -17.83 -13.85 11.67
N LYS A 696 -16.67 -14.23 11.14
CA LYS A 696 -16.08 -15.56 11.30
C LYS A 696 -14.82 -15.47 12.15
N ILE A 697 -14.72 -16.31 13.18
CA ILE A 697 -13.49 -16.55 13.93
C ILE A 697 -13.06 -18.00 13.73
N SER A 698 -11.80 -18.21 13.36
CA SER A 698 -11.21 -19.54 13.19
C SER A 698 -9.99 -19.71 14.10
N ILE A 699 -9.90 -20.86 14.76
CA ILE A 699 -8.71 -21.34 15.47
C ILE A 699 -8.24 -22.66 14.87
N PHE A 700 -6.92 -22.86 14.84
CA PHE A 700 -6.29 -24.04 14.26
C PHE A 700 -6.00 -25.09 15.34
N LEU A 701 -6.17 -26.36 14.98
CA LEU A 701 -6.10 -27.50 15.91
C LEU A 701 -4.80 -28.30 15.77
N ASP A 702 -4.03 -28.10 14.71
CA ASP A 702 -2.71 -28.71 14.53
C ASP A 702 -1.73 -28.17 15.57
N GLU A 703 -1.26 -29.02 16.48
CA GLU A 703 -0.35 -28.65 17.57
C GLU A 703 1.02 -28.16 17.07
N ASP A 704 1.48 -28.69 15.94
CA ASP A 704 2.77 -28.38 15.33
C ASP A 704 2.71 -27.15 14.42
N SER A 705 1.51 -26.66 14.08
CA SER A 705 1.33 -25.48 13.25
C SER A 705 1.59 -24.18 14.02
N ALA A 706 2.33 -23.28 13.39
CA ALA A 706 2.50 -21.91 13.88
C ALA A 706 1.17 -21.15 13.90
N LEU A 707 0.21 -21.47 13.01
CA LEU A 707 -1.11 -20.81 12.94
C LEU A 707 -1.94 -21.01 14.21
N SER A 708 -1.68 -22.08 14.98
CA SER A 708 -2.36 -22.36 16.25
C SER A 708 -2.08 -21.33 17.35
N ASN A 709 -1.11 -20.42 17.15
CA ASN A 709 -0.81 -19.31 18.05
C ASN A 709 -1.58 -18.01 17.70
N ALA A 710 -2.30 -17.99 16.58
CA ALA A 710 -3.03 -16.81 16.10
C ALA A 710 -4.54 -17.09 15.96
N ILE A 711 -5.33 -16.02 15.95
CA ILE A 711 -6.78 -16.08 15.74
C ILE A 711 -7.08 -15.42 14.39
N SER A 712 -7.69 -16.17 13.48
CA SER A 712 -8.14 -15.63 12.19
C SER A 712 -9.52 -14.99 12.37
N ILE A 713 -9.68 -13.77 11.89
CA ILE A 713 -10.94 -13.02 11.90
C ILE A 713 -11.30 -12.65 10.47
N GLU A 714 -12.53 -12.89 10.06
CA GLU A 714 -13.06 -12.47 8.77
C GLU A 714 -14.41 -11.76 8.97
N ASN A 715 -14.53 -10.55 8.42
CA ASN A 715 -15.74 -9.74 8.49
C ASN A 715 -16.25 -9.49 7.08
N THR A 716 -17.40 -10.07 6.74
CA THR A 716 -18.14 -9.72 5.51
C THR A 716 -19.27 -8.77 5.85
N ILE A 717 -19.22 -7.57 5.29
CA ILE A 717 -20.14 -6.47 5.56
C ILE A 717 -20.88 -6.09 4.29
N ASP A 718 -22.20 -5.89 4.40
CA ASP A 718 -23.04 -5.36 3.34
C ASP A 718 -23.94 -4.25 3.92
N PHE A 719 -23.69 -3.00 3.51
CA PHE A 719 -24.50 -1.86 3.95
C PHE A 719 -25.92 -1.88 3.37
N GLU A 720 -26.21 -2.83 2.49
CA GLU A 720 -27.42 -2.97 1.69
C GLU A 720 -27.62 -1.75 0.78
N ASN A 721 -28.65 -1.79 -0.06
CA ASN A 721 -28.97 -0.64 -0.90
C ASN A 721 -29.37 0.57 -0.03
N PRO A 722 -28.89 1.79 -0.36
CA PRO A 722 -29.43 3.02 0.22
C PRO A 722 -30.97 3.02 0.09
N PRO A 723 -31.74 3.41 1.12
CA PRO A 723 -31.41 4.33 2.21
C PRO A 723 -30.96 3.69 3.54
N LYS A 724 -30.66 2.39 3.59
CA LYS A 724 -30.23 1.75 4.85
C LYS A 724 -28.85 2.23 5.30
N ASN A 725 -28.61 2.21 6.62
CA ASN A 725 -27.32 2.56 7.23
C ASN A 725 -26.76 3.93 6.78
N ARG A 726 -27.63 4.94 6.69
CA ARG A 726 -27.26 6.33 6.37
C ARG A 726 -26.46 6.97 7.50
N GLU A 727 -25.54 7.87 7.16
CA GLU A 727 -24.69 8.61 8.12
C GLU A 727 -24.07 7.67 9.16
N THR A 728 -23.54 6.54 8.69
CA THR A 728 -23.07 5.44 9.54
C THR A 728 -21.64 5.10 9.19
N GLU A 729 -20.77 5.12 10.20
CA GLU A 729 -19.35 4.79 10.09
C GLU A 729 -19.03 3.62 11.01
N LEU A 730 -19.05 2.41 10.43
CA LEU A 730 -18.97 1.14 11.13
C LEU A 730 -17.53 0.84 11.56
N PHE A 731 -17.35 0.42 12.81
CA PHE A 731 -16.06 -0.03 13.33
C PHE A 731 -16.17 -1.36 14.09
N MET A 732 -15.04 -2.08 14.14
CA MET A 732 -14.79 -3.21 15.03
C MET A 732 -13.80 -2.75 16.11
N ARG A 733 -14.12 -3.02 17.37
CA ARG A 733 -13.29 -2.67 18.52
C ARG A 733 -12.97 -3.91 19.35
N ILE A 734 -11.70 -4.06 19.68
CA ILE A 734 -11.21 -4.99 20.70
C ILE A 734 -11.09 -4.25 22.01
N ILE A 735 -11.75 -4.76 23.05
CA ILE A 735 -11.72 -4.22 24.41
C ILE A 735 -10.98 -5.21 25.29
N SER A 736 -9.81 -4.84 25.76
CA SER A 736 -8.93 -5.69 26.56
C SER A 736 -8.56 -5.07 27.90
N ASP A 737 -7.92 -5.86 28.77
CA ASP A 737 -7.33 -5.40 30.02
C ASP A 737 -5.83 -5.04 29.89
N VAL A 738 -5.30 -4.94 28.65
CA VAL A 738 -3.93 -4.48 28.36
C VAL A 738 -3.77 -3.03 28.84
N GLN A 739 -2.75 -2.80 29.68
CA GLN A 739 -2.51 -1.49 30.28
C GLN A 739 -1.61 -0.62 29.39
N ASN A 740 -2.17 -0.06 28.32
CA ASN A 740 -1.46 0.80 27.36
C ASN A 740 -1.43 2.29 27.77
N GLY A 741 -1.24 2.56 29.07
CA GLY A 741 -1.12 3.92 29.64
C GLY A 741 -2.44 4.60 30.05
N ASP A 742 -2.35 5.51 31.03
CA ASP A 742 -3.49 6.31 31.50
C ASP A 742 -4.02 7.24 30.41
N VAL A 743 -3.09 7.87 29.68
CA VAL A 743 -3.37 8.45 28.36
C VAL A 743 -3.09 7.35 27.35
N PRO A 744 -4.11 6.80 26.67
CA PRO A 744 -3.94 5.66 25.81
C PRO A 744 -2.89 5.91 24.72
N GLU A 745 -1.99 4.94 24.56
CA GLU A 745 -1.07 4.88 23.42
C GLU A 745 -1.26 3.60 22.62
N PHE A 746 -1.07 3.69 21.32
CA PHE A 746 -1.04 2.53 20.44
C PHE A 746 0.01 2.74 19.34
N TYR A 747 0.26 1.70 18.57
CA TYR A 747 1.26 1.73 17.51
C TYR A 747 0.56 1.40 16.20
N SER A 748 0.70 2.27 15.21
CA SER A 748 0.14 2.10 13.86
C SER A 748 1.28 2.00 12.85
N ASP A 749 1.14 1.15 11.84
CA ASP A 749 2.11 1.11 10.76
C ASP A 749 2.00 2.35 9.85
N LEU A 750 3.09 2.68 9.19
CA LEU A 750 3.15 3.63 8.09
C LEU A 750 3.51 2.85 6.82
N ASN A 751 2.52 2.66 5.94
CA ASN A 751 2.66 2.02 4.64
C ASN A 751 3.23 0.58 4.68
N GLY A 752 3.11 -0.13 5.81
CA GLY A 752 3.70 -1.45 6.01
C GLY A 752 5.22 -1.44 6.14
N PHE A 753 5.81 -0.25 6.33
CA PHE A 753 7.25 -0.06 6.37
C PHE A 753 7.78 0.06 7.80
N ASN A 754 7.32 1.06 8.55
CA ASN A 754 7.72 1.29 9.94
C ASN A 754 6.53 1.45 10.88
N MET A 755 6.75 1.24 12.18
CA MET A 755 5.73 1.47 13.21
C MET A 755 5.92 2.83 13.87
N GLN A 756 4.81 3.53 14.08
CA GLN A 756 4.78 4.83 14.74
C GLN A 756 3.94 4.77 16.01
N LYS A 757 4.52 5.25 17.11
CA LYS A 757 3.80 5.44 18.38
C LYS A 757 2.79 6.58 18.25
N ARG A 758 1.55 6.32 18.64
CA ARG A 758 0.41 7.23 18.65
C ARG A 758 -0.02 7.44 20.10
N VAL A 759 -0.17 8.69 20.52
CA VAL A 759 -0.60 9.04 21.88
C VAL A 759 -1.87 9.85 21.76
N LYS A 760 -2.90 9.48 22.51
CA LYS A 760 -4.19 10.18 22.48
C LYS A 760 -4.01 11.66 22.82
N VAL A 761 -4.63 12.51 22.01
CA VAL A 761 -4.73 13.95 22.22
C VAL A 761 -6.18 14.31 22.58
N GLU A 762 -6.46 14.56 23.86
CA GLU A 762 -7.82 14.77 24.39
C GLU A 762 -8.59 15.91 23.68
N ARG A 763 -7.89 16.96 23.26
CA ARG A 763 -8.49 18.21 22.75
C ARG A 763 -8.99 18.16 21.30
N VAL A 764 -8.72 17.10 20.54
CA VAL A 764 -8.97 17.04 19.08
C VAL A 764 -10.08 16.07 18.64
N GLY A 765 -10.87 15.54 19.60
CA GLY A 765 -11.95 14.59 19.29
C GLY A 765 -11.43 13.22 18.84
N VAL A 766 -12.33 12.29 18.56
CA VAL A 766 -11.96 10.94 18.10
C VAL A 766 -11.43 10.99 16.65
N GLU A 767 -11.99 11.88 15.84
CA GLU A 767 -11.61 12.11 14.44
C GLU A 767 -10.13 12.51 14.27
N GLY A 768 -9.58 13.29 15.21
CA GLY A 768 -8.16 13.66 15.24
C GLY A 768 -7.24 12.61 15.87
N ASN A 769 -7.79 11.51 16.40
CA ASN A 769 -7.06 10.40 17.01
C ASN A 769 -7.16 9.09 16.20
N TYR A 770 -7.70 9.17 14.98
CA TYR A 770 -7.69 8.08 14.02
C TYR A 770 -6.45 8.16 13.12
N PHE A 771 -5.68 7.09 12.99
CA PHE A 771 -4.47 7.05 12.19
C PHE A 771 -4.57 5.97 11.10
N PRO A 772 -3.89 6.14 9.96
CA PRO A 772 -3.89 5.12 8.93
C PRO A 772 -3.09 3.90 9.38
N ILE A 773 -3.57 2.73 8.96
CA ILE A 773 -2.83 1.47 8.96
C ILE A 773 -2.96 0.84 7.58
N THR A 774 -1.93 0.09 7.16
CA THR A 774 -1.98 -0.70 5.92
C THR A 774 -1.63 -2.16 6.14
N SER A 775 -1.09 -2.50 7.30
CA SER A 775 -0.63 -3.85 7.64
C SER A 775 -0.93 -4.25 9.09
N MET A 776 -0.82 -3.34 10.06
CA MET A 776 -1.07 -3.68 11.47
C MET A 776 -1.18 -2.48 12.42
N ALA A 777 -1.88 -2.70 13.53
CA ALA A 777 -1.77 -1.91 14.75
C ALA A 777 -1.62 -2.80 15.99
N TYR A 778 -1.02 -2.27 17.06
CA TYR A 778 -0.97 -2.96 18.34
C TYR A 778 -1.05 -2.03 19.54
N ILE A 779 -1.48 -2.59 20.66
CA ILE A 779 -1.35 -2.05 22.02
C ILE A 779 -0.53 -3.02 22.86
N GLN A 780 0.17 -2.52 23.88
CA GLN A 780 0.98 -3.37 24.74
C GLN A 780 1.11 -2.80 26.15
N ASP A 781 1.41 -3.68 27.10
CA ASP A 781 1.91 -3.35 28.44
C ASP A 781 3.26 -4.04 28.69
N GLU A 782 3.73 -4.10 29.95
CA GLU A 782 5.01 -4.74 30.31
C GLU A 782 5.03 -6.26 30.07
N SER A 783 3.88 -6.90 29.87
CA SER A 783 3.71 -8.35 29.92
C SER A 783 3.07 -8.95 28.66
N VAL A 784 2.21 -8.19 27.97
CA VAL A 784 1.45 -8.67 26.82
C VAL A 784 1.34 -7.61 25.74
N ARG A 785 1.42 -8.04 24.48
CA ARG A 785 1.11 -7.25 23.30
C ARG A 785 -0.11 -7.86 22.59
N LEU A 786 -1.09 -7.02 22.25
CA LEU A 786 -2.23 -7.36 21.43
C LEU A 786 -2.05 -6.69 20.07
N SER A 787 -1.80 -7.50 19.04
CA SER A 787 -1.61 -7.04 17.66
C SER A 787 -2.79 -7.44 16.79
N LEU A 788 -3.23 -6.53 15.93
CA LEU A 788 -4.25 -6.76 14.92
C LEU A 788 -3.65 -6.46 13.55
N LEU A 789 -3.54 -7.50 12.71
CA LEU A 789 -2.96 -7.43 11.38
C LEU A 789 -4.07 -7.33 10.34
N THR A 790 -3.88 -6.53 9.29
CA THR A 790 -4.80 -6.35 8.16
C THR A 790 -4.05 -6.47 6.85
N ASN A 791 -4.78 -6.66 5.75
CA ASN A 791 -4.24 -6.76 4.40
C ASN A 791 -4.57 -5.56 3.51
N HIS A 792 -5.16 -4.50 4.06
CA HIS A 792 -5.59 -3.32 3.31
C HIS A 792 -5.60 -2.08 4.20
N ALA A 793 -5.73 -0.91 3.58
CA ALA A 793 -5.74 0.35 4.29
C ALA A 793 -7.03 0.60 5.06
N GLN A 794 -6.90 1.02 6.33
CA GLN A 794 -8.03 1.35 7.21
C GLN A 794 -7.62 2.42 8.23
N GLY A 795 -8.61 3.09 8.82
CA GLY A 795 -8.40 3.93 10.00
C GLY A 795 -8.39 3.12 11.29
N ALA A 796 -7.44 3.40 12.19
CA ALA A 796 -7.31 2.76 13.50
C ALA A 796 -7.17 3.78 14.64
N SER A 797 -7.63 3.43 15.84
CA SER A 797 -7.49 4.27 17.04
C SER A 797 -7.45 3.45 18.33
N ALA A 798 -6.93 4.07 19.40
CA ALA A 798 -7.05 3.60 20.78
C ALA A 798 -7.63 4.73 21.65
N TRP A 799 -8.96 4.81 21.70
CA TRP A 799 -9.67 5.93 22.35
C TRP A 799 -9.66 5.86 23.89
N GLN A 800 -9.67 4.65 24.45
CA GLN A 800 -9.64 4.38 25.88
C GLN A 800 -8.57 3.33 26.21
N PRO A 801 -8.13 3.23 27.49
CA PRO A 801 -7.19 2.19 27.88
C PRO A 801 -7.73 0.79 27.54
N GLY A 802 -6.86 -0.06 27.00
CA GLY A 802 -7.17 -1.42 26.55
C GLY A 802 -7.97 -1.51 25.25
N PHE A 803 -8.34 -0.38 24.62
CA PHE A 803 -9.11 -0.38 23.38
C PHE A 803 -8.18 -0.36 22.16
N LEU A 804 -8.50 -1.19 21.17
CA LEU A 804 -7.96 -1.09 19.82
C LEU A 804 -9.10 -1.20 18.82
N GLU A 805 -9.29 -0.16 18.02
CA GLU A 805 -10.43 0.00 17.11
C GLU A 805 -9.97 0.13 15.66
N LEU A 806 -10.70 -0.52 14.74
CA LEU A 806 -10.57 -0.38 13.30
C LEU A 806 -11.90 0.02 12.68
N MET A 807 -11.89 1.04 11.84
CA MET A 807 -13.06 1.38 11.02
C MET A 807 -13.13 0.44 9.81
N LEU A 808 -14.33 -0.07 9.52
CA LEU A 808 -14.56 -1.14 8.56
C LEU A 808 -15.15 -0.64 7.24
N ASP A 809 -16.17 0.22 7.31
CA ASP A 809 -16.82 0.84 6.14
C ASP A 809 -17.65 2.06 6.59
N ARG A 810 -18.00 2.94 5.65
CA ARG A 810 -18.61 4.25 5.92
C ARG A 810 -19.64 4.60 4.85
N ARG A 811 -20.79 5.16 5.25
CA ARG A 811 -21.82 5.68 4.33
C ARG A 811 -22.29 7.06 4.78
N THR A 812 -22.06 8.05 3.92
CA THR A 812 -22.46 9.45 4.11
C THR A 812 -23.25 9.90 2.89
N LEU A 813 -24.39 10.56 3.05
CA LEU A 813 -25.22 11.00 1.92
C LEU A 813 -24.74 12.31 1.30
N TYR A 814 -24.04 13.11 2.09
CA TYR A 814 -23.68 14.48 1.75
C TYR A 814 -22.18 14.59 1.43
N ASP A 815 -21.86 15.59 0.60
CA ASP A 815 -20.50 16.02 0.33
C ASP A 815 -19.92 16.77 1.54
N ASP A 816 -18.62 16.64 1.77
CA ASP A 816 -17.87 17.30 2.86
C ASP A 816 -17.20 18.61 2.43
N SER A 817 -17.64 19.18 1.29
CA SER A 817 -17.19 20.46 0.76
C SER A 817 -15.69 20.53 0.47
N ARG A 818 -15.08 19.40 0.09
CA ARG A 818 -13.68 19.33 -0.39
C ARG A 818 -13.53 19.16 -1.91
N GLY A 819 -14.63 19.28 -2.65
CA GLY A 819 -14.63 19.44 -4.10
C GLY A 819 -15.13 18.25 -4.90
N MET A 820 -15.24 17.06 -4.29
CA MET A 820 -15.76 15.86 -4.96
C MET A 820 -17.22 16.07 -5.43
N GLY A 821 -18.05 16.71 -4.61
CA GLY A 821 -19.41 17.13 -4.96
C GLY A 821 -20.45 16.02 -4.90
N GLU A 822 -20.21 14.94 -4.15
CA GLU A 822 -21.17 13.86 -3.89
C GLU A 822 -20.92 13.18 -2.53
N GLY A 823 -21.88 12.42 -2.02
CA GLY A 823 -21.70 11.57 -0.82
C GLY A 823 -21.23 10.15 -1.17
N LEU A 824 -20.91 9.36 -0.13
CA LEU A 824 -20.55 7.94 -0.22
C LEU A 824 -21.78 7.03 -0.12
N VAL A 825 -22.35 6.65 -1.27
CA VAL A 825 -23.54 5.78 -1.34
C VAL A 825 -23.37 4.52 -2.19
N ASP A 826 -22.15 4.27 -2.66
CA ASP A 826 -21.80 3.15 -3.54
C ASP A 826 -20.98 2.04 -2.86
N ASN A 827 -21.23 1.86 -1.54
CA ASN A 827 -20.68 0.74 -0.77
C ASN A 827 -20.96 -0.60 -1.46
N LYS A 828 -20.04 -1.54 -1.25
CA LYS A 828 -20.11 -2.89 -1.82
C LYS A 828 -19.97 -3.92 -0.72
N ARG A 829 -20.56 -5.10 -0.93
CA ARG A 829 -20.33 -6.25 -0.06
C ARG A 829 -18.83 -6.54 0.02
N THR A 830 -18.25 -6.36 1.20
CA THR A 830 -16.80 -6.34 1.40
C THR A 830 -16.40 -7.36 2.46
N THR A 831 -15.41 -8.20 2.15
CA THR A 831 -14.83 -9.17 3.09
C THR A 831 -13.44 -8.72 3.49
N SER A 832 -13.28 -8.35 4.76
CA SER A 832 -11.99 -7.99 5.36
C SER A 832 -11.45 -9.14 6.21
N ARG A 833 -10.13 -9.36 6.17
CA ARG A 833 -9.44 -10.46 6.85
C ARG A 833 -8.37 -9.92 7.78
N TYR A 834 -8.30 -10.50 8.98
CA TYR A 834 -7.37 -10.10 10.02
C TYR A 834 -6.76 -11.30 10.72
N TRP A 835 -5.57 -11.06 11.28
CA TRP A 835 -5.00 -11.90 12.31
C TRP A 835 -4.94 -11.14 13.62
N MET A 836 -5.40 -11.77 14.70
CA MET A 836 -5.22 -11.25 16.05
C MET A 836 -4.19 -12.09 16.79
N LEU A 837 -3.20 -11.41 17.38
CA LEU A 837 -2.09 -12.00 18.12
C LEU A 837 -2.10 -11.50 19.56
N ILE A 838 -1.84 -12.42 20.50
CA ILE A 838 -1.66 -12.11 21.92
C ILE A 838 -0.33 -12.68 22.36
N GLU A 839 0.67 -11.81 22.40
CA GLU A 839 2.08 -12.16 22.48
C GLU A 839 2.64 -11.82 23.86
N ASP A 840 3.54 -12.65 24.37
CA ASP A 840 4.26 -12.33 25.59
C ASP A 840 5.34 -11.28 25.32
N VAL A 841 5.36 -10.25 26.17
CA VAL A 841 6.45 -9.29 26.25
C VAL A 841 7.38 -9.73 27.38
N SER A 842 8.64 -9.99 27.05
CA SER A 842 9.69 -10.28 28.03
C SER A 842 10.43 -9.00 28.41
N LYS A 843 10.84 -8.87 29.68
CA LYS A 843 11.83 -7.85 30.03
C LYS A 843 13.11 -8.23 29.31
N ALA A 844 13.61 -7.34 28.43
CA ALA A 844 14.81 -7.58 27.63
C ALA A 844 15.91 -8.20 28.51
N PRO A 845 16.49 -9.36 28.12
CA PRO A 845 17.71 -9.81 28.76
C PRO A 845 18.76 -8.71 28.57
N VAL A 846 19.24 -8.13 29.67
CA VAL A 846 20.53 -7.46 29.65
C VAL A 846 21.54 -8.57 29.32
N GLU A 847 22.11 -8.50 28.12
CA GLU A 847 23.17 -9.35 27.54
C GLU A 847 22.75 -10.59 26.72
N ALA A 848 22.93 -10.46 25.40
CA ALA A 848 23.82 -11.34 24.64
C ALA A 848 24.34 -10.56 23.42
N GLN A 849 25.37 -9.73 23.63
CA GLN A 849 26.22 -9.29 22.53
C GLN A 849 26.80 -10.55 21.89
N ALA A 850 26.39 -10.88 20.67
CA ALA A 850 27.13 -11.85 19.86
C ALA A 850 28.58 -11.34 19.73
N PRO A 851 29.60 -12.20 19.85
CA PRO A 851 30.98 -11.75 19.81
C PRO A 851 31.27 -11.17 18.42
N LEU A 852 31.46 -9.85 18.36
CA LEU A 852 32.10 -9.17 17.24
C LEU A 852 33.46 -9.82 17.03
N ARG A 853 33.59 -10.68 16.01
CA ARG A 853 34.90 -11.09 15.50
C ARG A 853 35.58 -9.83 14.95
N ARG A 854 36.45 -9.22 15.76
CA ARG A 854 37.53 -8.36 15.28
C ARG A 854 38.39 -9.18 14.33
N PHE A 855 38.38 -8.83 13.05
CA PHE A 855 39.49 -9.15 12.17
C PHE A 855 40.43 -7.94 12.08
N ALA A 856 41.71 -8.27 12.02
CA ALA A 856 42.84 -7.43 12.40
C ALA A 856 43.04 -6.19 11.51
N ASP A 857 43.61 -5.17 12.14
CA ASP A 857 44.15 -3.95 11.56
C ASP A 857 45.14 -4.24 10.43
N GLU A 858 44.92 -3.64 9.26
CA GLU A 858 45.99 -3.04 8.43
C GLU A 858 45.39 -2.13 7.34
N ASP A 859 46.11 -1.04 7.06
CA ASP A 859 46.02 -0.10 5.92
C ASP A 859 45.18 1.21 6.01
N THR A 860 45.82 2.18 6.67
CA THR A 860 46.33 3.48 6.16
C THR A 860 45.47 4.40 5.26
N TYR A 861 45.28 5.62 5.78
CA TYR A 861 44.85 6.83 5.06
C TYR A 861 46.02 7.48 4.29
N GLU A 862 45.82 7.85 3.02
CA GLU A 862 46.17 9.17 2.42
C GLU A 862 46.12 9.18 0.87
N LYS A 863 45.23 10.01 0.29
CA LYS A 863 45.43 11.00 -0.80
C LYS A 863 44.21 11.16 -1.69
N GLY A 864 43.89 12.43 -1.97
CA GLY A 864 42.61 12.87 -2.51
C GLY A 864 42.45 12.75 -4.02
N GLU A 865 41.18 12.54 -4.39
CA GLU A 865 40.48 13.14 -5.52
C GLU A 865 38.97 13.09 -5.17
N VAL A 866 38.26 14.21 -5.34
CA VAL A 866 36.83 14.31 -5.02
C VAL A 866 36.03 13.64 -6.14
N VAL A 867 35.89 12.33 -6.04
CA VAL A 867 34.76 11.58 -6.61
C VAL A 867 33.98 11.09 -5.40
N ARG A 868 32.75 11.60 -5.20
CA ARG A 868 31.87 11.17 -4.10
C ARG A 868 31.45 9.72 -4.36
N SER A 869 32.27 8.79 -3.91
CA SER A 869 32.01 7.36 -3.93
C SER A 869 30.92 7.01 -2.92
N PHE A 870 30.02 6.14 -3.35
CA PHE A 870 29.02 5.47 -2.55
C PHE A 870 29.70 4.52 -1.56
N ASN A 871 30.29 5.05 -0.48
CA ASN A 871 30.86 4.22 0.58
C ASN A 871 29.73 3.52 1.34
N VAL A 872 29.43 2.29 0.93
CA VAL A 872 28.86 1.27 1.80
C VAL A 872 29.76 1.20 3.04
N PRO A 873 29.25 1.39 4.27
CA PRO A 873 30.07 1.19 5.46
C PRO A 873 30.62 -0.24 5.44
N SER A 874 31.94 -0.39 5.39
CA SER A 874 32.63 -1.68 5.50
C SER A 874 32.65 -2.23 6.93
N VAL A 875 32.09 -1.48 7.88
CA VAL A 875 32.05 -1.79 9.31
C VAL A 875 30.59 -1.78 9.78
N PRO A 876 30.14 -2.77 10.58
CA PRO A 876 28.83 -2.72 11.21
C PRO A 876 28.69 -1.43 12.02
N PHE A 877 27.73 -0.58 11.67
CA PHE A 877 27.33 0.53 12.53
C PHE A 877 26.85 -0.06 13.86
N GLU A 878 27.24 0.54 14.99
CA GLU A 878 26.74 0.13 16.31
C GLU A 878 25.21 0.00 16.24
N ALA A 879 24.69 -1.19 16.54
CA ALA A 879 23.26 -1.41 16.53
C ALA A 879 22.61 -0.37 17.46
N PRO A 880 21.66 0.46 16.99
CA PRO A 880 20.99 1.40 17.85
C PRO A 880 20.37 0.63 19.03
N LYS A 881 20.48 1.21 20.24
CA LYS A 881 19.86 0.66 21.45
C LYS A 881 18.41 0.26 21.14
N GLN A 882 17.99 -0.88 21.68
CA GLN A 882 16.68 -1.50 21.44
C GLN A 882 15.48 -0.54 21.71
N GLU A 883 15.71 0.55 22.43
CA GLU A 883 14.75 1.61 22.77
C GLU A 883 14.53 2.69 21.68
N ALA A 884 15.24 2.67 20.54
CA ALA A 884 15.24 3.82 19.62
C ALA A 884 13.94 4.03 18.80
N PHE A 885 13.20 2.97 18.49
CA PHE A 885 11.95 3.03 17.69
C PHE A 885 11.08 1.76 17.83
N SER A 886 9.80 1.89 17.51
CA SER A 886 8.80 0.82 17.62
C SER A 886 8.91 -0.20 16.50
N ARG A 887 8.74 -1.48 16.83
CA ARG A 887 8.83 -2.61 15.88
C ARG A 887 7.79 -3.70 16.21
N PRO A 888 7.27 -4.41 15.20
CA PRO A 888 6.46 -5.61 15.41
C PRO A 888 7.32 -6.77 15.92
N SER A 889 6.70 -7.86 16.37
CA SER A 889 7.42 -9.12 16.59
C SER A 889 7.72 -9.79 15.24
N LEU A 890 8.72 -10.69 15.20
CA LEU A 890 9.03 -11.44 13.96
C LEU A 890 7.83 -12.28 13.49
N TYR A 891 7.08 -12.86 14.44
CA TYR A 891 5.88 -13.64 14.13
C TYR A 891 4.78 -12.78 13.50
N ALA A 892 4.53 -11.59 14.06
CA ALA A 892 3.58 -10.64 13.49
C ALA A 892 3.99 -10.20 12.07
N THR A 893 5.28 -9.96 11.84
CA THR A 893 5.81 -9.64 10.51
C THR A 893 5.59 -10.79 9.52
N HIS A 894 5.94 -12.03 9.87
CA HIS A 894 5.74 -13.18 8.99
C HIS A 894 4.26 -13.41 8.68
N LEU A 895 3.39 -13.29 9.68
CA LEU A 895 1.95 -13.50 9.51
C LEU A 895 1.30 -12.37 8.70
N SER A 896 1.76 -11.12 8.88
CA SER A 896 1.34 -9.98 8.06
C SER A 896 1.78 -10.16 6.61
N ASN A 897 3.01 -10.59 6.36
CA ASN A 897 3.49 -10.90 5.01
C ASN A 897 2.70 -12.08 4.39
N ALA A 898 2.36 -13.11 5.17
CA ALA A 898 1.54 -14.24 4.71
C ALA A 898 0.09 -13.84 4.41
N LEU A 899 -0.43 -12.83 5.10
CA LEU A 899 -1.75 -12.26 4.88
C LEU A 899 -1.77 -11.35 3.62
N ASN A 900 -0.71 -10.57 3.41
CA ASN A 900 -0.57 -9.70 2.22
C ASN A 900 -0.13 -10.46 0.97
N TYR A 901 0.61 -11.56 1.12
CA TYR A 901 1.12 -12.38 0.04
C TYR A 901 0.80 -13.87 0.27
N PRO A 902 -0.49 -14.25 0.26
CA PRO A 902 -0.90 -15.64 0.47
C PRO A 902 -0.33 -16.56 -0.61
N ALA A 903 -0.22 -17.85 -0.31
CA ALA A 903 0.17 -18.83 -1.33
C ALA A 903 -0.92 -18.93 -2.41
N GLN A 904 -0.51 -18.98 -3.67
CA GLN A 904 -1.43 -19.06 -4.80
C GLN A 904 -1.65 -20.50 -5.21
N SER A 905 -2.91 -20.86 -5.43
CA SER A 905 -3.33 -22.20 -5.81
C SER A 905 -3.66 -22.31 -7.29
N PHE A 906 -3.14 -23.35 -7.93
CA PHE A 906 -3.40 -23.65 -9.32
C PHE A 906 -3.80 -25.11 -9.49
N ILE A 907 -4.75 -25.36 -10.39
CA ILE A 907 -5.25 -26.68 -10.75
C ILE A 907 -4.51 -27.13 -12.01
N VAL A 908 -3.94 -28.33 -11.98
CA VAL A 908 -3.26 -28.94 -13.12
C VAL A 908 -4.25 -29.70 -13.98
N ASP A 909 -4.08 -29.61 -15.30
CA ASP A 909 -4.83 -30.40 -16.29
C ASP A 909 -4.78 -31.91 -15.98
N GLN A 910 -5.91 -32.58 -16.18
CA GLN A 910 -6.11 -33.95 -15.74
C GLN A 910 -5.23 -34.95 -16.50
N GLU A 911 -4.95 -34.69 -17.78
CA GLU A 911 -4.19 -35.59 -18.65
C GLU A 911 -2.68 -35.46 -18.45
N GLN A 912 -2.21 -34.29 -18.02
CA GLN A 912 -0.79 -33.97 -17.88
C GLN A 912 -0.25 -34.05 -16.43
N GLN A 913 -1.01 -34.59 -15.49
CA GLN A 913 -0.64 -34.59 -14.06
C GLN A 913 0.71 -35.25 -13.74
N ALA A 914 1.12 -36.26 -14.52
CA ALA A 914 2.37 -36.99 -14.35
C ALA A 914 3.57 -36.38 -15.12
N ALA A 915 3.35 -35.39 -15.98
CA ALA A 915 4.36 -34.85 -16.89
C ALA A 915 5.23 -33.72 -16.27
N ALA A 916 4.96 -33.32 -15.02
CA ALA A 916 5.64 -32.23 -14.32
C ALA A 916 6.24 -32.68 -12.97
N PRO A 917 7.37 -32.10 -12.52
CA PRO A 917 7.97 -32.39 -11.21
C PRO A 917 7.01 -32.03 -10.07
N SER A 918 6.94 -32.83 -9.01
CA SER A 918 6.03 -32.60 -7.87
C SER A 918 6.39 -31.36 -7.05
N LYS A 919 7.65 -30.91 -7.11
CA LYS A 919 8.15 -29.71 -6.43
C LYS A 919 9.14 -28.96 -7.30
N LEU A 920 9.08 -27.63 -7.25
CA LEU A 920 10.02 -26.72 -7.90
C LEU A 920 10.49 -25.69 -6.87
N ARG A 921 11.80 -25.63 -6.63
CA ARG A 921 12.42 -24.59 -5.79
C ARG A 921 13.02 -23.52 -6.69
N PHE A 922 12.79 -22.25 -6.35
CA PHE A 922 13.35 -21.12 -7.07
C PHE A 922 14.63 -20.60 -6.41
N LEU A 923 14.72 -20.71 -5.09
CA LEU A 923 15.93 -20.46 -4.31
C LEU A 923 16.51 -21.77 -3.78
N LYS A 924 17.84 -21.84 -3.72
CA LYS A 924 18.51 -23.02 -3.15
C LYS A 924 18.35 -23.13 -1.64
N LYS A 925 18.32 -21.99 -0.96
CA LYS A 925 18.12 -21.82 0.48
C LYS A 925 17.29 -20.58 0.77
N ALA A 926 16.55 -20.60 1.88
CA ALA A 926 15.86 -19.45 2.44
C ALA A 926 16.77 -18.24 2.63
N LEU A 927 16.21 -17.06 2.39
CA LEU A 927 16.82 -15.80 2.79
C LEU A 927 16.74 -15.64 4.32
N PRO A 928 17.46 -14.68 4.92
CA PRO A 928 17.32 -14.40 6.34
C PRO A 928 15.85 -14.13 6.72
N CYS A 929 15.40 -14.59 7.89
CA CYS A 929 13.97 -14.53 8.22
C CYS A 929 13.45 -13.09 8.34
N ASP A 930 14.33 -12.14 8.64
CA ASP A 930 14.01 -10.71 8.68
C ASP A 930 14.13 -10.03 7.32
N VAL A 931 14.40 -10.76 6.23
CA VAL A 931 14.50 -10.21 4.87
C VAL A 931 13.28 -10.62 4.05
N HIS A 932 12.52 -9.60 3.65
CA HIS A 932 11.42 -9.74 2.71
C HIS A 932 11.88 -9.41 1.28
N LEU A 933 11.65 -10.35 0.35
CA LEU A 933 11.74 -10.09 -1.09
C LEU A 933 10.53 -9.25 -1.51
N LEU A 934 10.69 -7.93 -1.55
CA LEU A 934 9.61 -7.00 -1.91
C LEU A 934 9.19 -7.23 -3.36
N ASN A 935 10.15 -7.36 -4.29
CA ASN A 935 9.85 -7.70 -5.68
C ASN A 935 11.05 -8.32 -6.42
N LEU A 936 10.79 -9.09 -7.48
CA LEU A 936 11.75 -9.53 -8.48
C LEU A 936 11.20 -9.20 -9.88
N ARG A 937 11.50 -7.99 -10.35
CA ARG A 937 10.87 -7.35 -11.51
C ARG A 937 11.76 -7.40 -12.74
N THR A 938 11.36 -8.12 -13.79
CA THR A 938 12.08 -8.08 -15.08
C THR A 938 12.07 -6.66 -15.66
N GLN A 939 13.25 -6.16 -16.00
CA GLN A 939 13.46 -4.86 -16.64
C GLN A 939 13.12 -4.94 -18.13
N ALA A 940 12.61 -3.83 -18.67
CA ALA A 940 12.43 -3.68 -20.10
C ALA A 940 13.77 -3.65 -20.83
N ASP A 941 13.77 -4.06 -22.10
CA ASP A 941 14.89 -3.80 -22.99
C ASP A 941 15.08 -2.29 -23.18
N PHE A 942 16.34 -1.86 -23.25
CA PHE A 942 16.68 -0.44 -23.31
C PHE A 942 16.29 0.20 -24.64
N GLU A 943 16.42 -0.52 -25.75
CA GLU A 943 16.06 -0.01 -27.08
C GLU A 943 14.57 -0.24 -27.37
N TYR A 944 14.06 -1.40 -26.96
CA TYR A 944 12.67 -1.81 -27.22
C TYR A 944 11.90 -2.01 -25.92
N SER A 945 11.45 -0.92 -25.31
CA SER A 945 10.82 -0.93 -23.97
C SER A 945 9.57 -1.81 -23.82
N GLN A 946 8.97 -2.25 -24.94
CA GLN A 946 7.86 -3.21 -24.98
C GLN A 946 8.31 -4.68 -24.84
N PHE A 947 9.61 -4.95 -24.84
CA PHE A 947 10.20 -6.28 -24.76
C PHE A 947 10.98 -6.46 -23.45
N PRO A 948 11.07 -7.69 -22.92
CA PRO A 948 11.79 -7.96 -21.69
C PRO A 948 13.30 -8.16 -21.93
N SER A 949 14.11 -7.56 -21.07
CA SER A 949 15.55 -7.84 -21.00
C SER A 949 15.85 -9.19 -20.33
N THR A 950 17.14 -9.55 -20.19
CA THR A 950 17.61 -10.67 -19.34
C THR A 950 18.01 -10.20 -17.94
N SER A 951 17.61 -8.99 -17.53
CA SER A 951 17.92 -8.44 -16.21
C SER A 951 16.66 -8.15 -15.43
N ALA A 952 16.73 -8.28 -14.10
CA ALA A 952 15.63 -7.99 -13.20
C ALA A 952 16.09 -7.20 -11.97
N LEU A 953 15.24 -6.31 -11.47
CA LEU A 953 15.43 -5.64 -10.20
C LEU A 953 14.89 -6.52 -9.07
N MET A 954 15.77 -6.95 -8.18
CA MET A 954 15.45 -7.63 -6.93
C MET A 954 15.48 -6.61 -5.80
N VAL A 955 14.30 -6.26 -5.29
CA VAL A 955 14.14 -5.29 -4.19
C VAL A 955 13.97 -6.07 -2.89
N LEU A 956 14.83 -5.78 -1.91
CA LEU A 956 14.89 -6.44 -0.62
C LEU A 956 14.64 -5.44 0.50
N HIS A 957 13.78 -5.81 1.44
CA HIS A 957 13.54 -5.07 2.68
C HIS A 957 14.00 -5.92 3.86
N ARG A 958 14.94 -5.43 4.67
CA ARG A 958 15.23 -6.06 5.96
C ARG A 958 14.31 -5.50 7.04
N GLN A 959 13.22 -6.21 7.34
CA GLN A 959 12.21 -5.80 8.32
C GLN A 959 12.77 -5.86 9.75
N GLY A 960 12.79 -4.72 10.44
CA GLY A 960 13.17 -4.67 11.85
C GLY A 960 12.09 -5.28 12.74
N TYR A 961 12.49 -6.12 13.69
CA TYR A 961 11.59 -6.77 14.64
C TYR A 961 12.05 -6.61 16.10
N ASP A 962 11.10 -6.74 17.02
CA ASP A 962 11.29 -6.65 18.45
C ASP A 962 11.54 -8.04 19.05
N CYS A 963 12.81 -8.34 19.38
CA CYS A 963 13.21 -9.63 19.95
C CYS A 963 12.66 -9.88 21.37
N THR A 964 12.12 -8.86 22.04
CA THR A 964 11.54 -9.02 23.40
C THR A 964 10.14 -9.61 23.36
N VAL A 965 9.48 -9.61 22.20
CA VAL A 965 8.10 -10.09 22.03
C VAL A 965 8.10 -11.42 21.30
N SER A 966 7.39 -12.40 21.87
CA SER A 966 7.32 -13.77 21.34
C SER A 966 8.70 -14.42 21.16
N ALA A 967 9.57 -14.35 22.18
CA ALA A 967 10.95 -14.86 22.13
C ALA A 967 11.09 -16.34 21.70
N ASN A 968 10.03 -17.13 21.79
CA ASN A 968 10.01 -18.53 21.33
C ASN A 968 9.89 -18.69 19.81
N TYR A 969 9.54 -17.63 19.07
CA TYR A 969 9.53 -17.60 17.61
C TYR A 969 10.86 -17.06 17.11
N SER A 970 11.86 -17.93 17.02
CA SER A 970 13.25 -17.55 16.69
C SER A 970 13.55 -17.63 15.19
N CYS A 971 14.34 -16.69 14.70
CA CYS A 971 14.87 -16.76 13.34
C CYS A 971 16.04 -17.76 13.25
N THR A 972 15.94 -18.72 12.33
CA THR A 972 16.95 -19.77 12.11
C THR A 972 18.05 -19.35 11.11
N VAL A 973 17.77 -18.42 10.21
CA VAL A 973 18.69 -17.93 9.17
C VAL A 973 18.91 -16.42 9.36
N LEU A 974 20.10 -16.01 9.81
CA LEU A 974 20.36 -14.61 10.23
C LEU A 974 21.15 -13.78 9.20
N SER A 975 21.78 -14.42 8.22
CA SER A 975 22.66 -13.78 7.24
C SER A 975 22.51 -14.42 5.88
N PHE A 976 22.81 -13.64 4.83
CA PHE A 976 22.98 -14.21 3.50
C PHE A 976 24.21 -15.13 3.47
N GLU A 977 24.15 -16.13 2.61
CA GLU A 977 25.23 -17.07 2.33
C GLU A 977 25.49 -17.11 0.82
N ALA A 978 26.70 -17.48 0.40
CA ALA A 978 27.02 -17.66 -1.03
C ALA A 978 26.12 -18.70 -1.73
N SER A 979 25.52 -19.60 -0.94
CA SER A 979 24.55 -20.59 -1.45
C SER A 979 23.14 -20.04 -1.66
N ASN A 980 22.85 -18.78 -1.31
CA ASN A 980 21.59 -18.12 -1.68
C ASN A 980 21.64 -17.69 -3.16
N TYR A 981 21.41 -18.63 -4.08
CA TYR A 981 21.30 -18.35 -5.51
C TYR A 981 20.02 -18.99 -6.10
N PHE A 982 19.67 -18.57 -7.31
CA PHE A 982 18.51 -19.11 -8.04
C PHE A 982 18.81 -20.53 -8.56
N ASP A 983 18.05 -21.53 -8.12
CA ASP A 983 18.30 -22.94 -8.48
C ASP A 983 17.85 -23.25 -9.92
N ALA A 984 16.84 -22.52 -10.43
CA ALA A 984 16.21 -22.78 -11.72
C ALA A 984 16.86 -22.06 -12.92
N VAL A 985 17.70 -21.05 -12.70
CA VAL A 985 18.30 -20.19 -13.73
C VAL A 985 19.73 -19.79 -13.34
N LYS A 986 20.61 -19.67 -14.33
CA LYS A 986 21.99 -19.20 -14.10
C LYS A 986 22.03 -17.68 -13.99
N VAL A 987 22.68 -17.18 -12.95
CA VAL A 987 22.97 -15.76 -12.73
C VAL A 987 24.36 -15.45 -13.27
N GLN A 988 24.47 -14.40 -14.07
CA GLN A 988 25.72 -13.93 -14.65
C GLN A 988 26.35 -12.81 -13.81
N ALA A 989 25.54 -11.88 -13.29
CA ALA A 989 26.01 -10.74 -12.52
C ALA A 989 24.96 -10.26 -11.51
N ILE A 990 25.44 -9.71 -10.39
CA ILE A 990 24.62 -9.07 -9.35
C ILE A 990 25.23 -7.70 -9.04
N GLU A 991 24.44 -6.65 -9.17
CA GLU A 991 24.88 -5.27 -8.93
C GLU A 991 23.93 -4.56 -7.96
N LEU A 992 24.46 -3.98 -6.88
CA LEU A 992 23.73 -3.00 -6.09
C LEU A 992 23.43 -1.76 -6.92
N LYS A 993 22.17 -1.34 -6.90
CA LYS A 993 21.69 -0.13 -7.53
C LYS A 993 21.07 0.84 -6.52
N SER A 994 20.84 2.09 -6.95
CA SER A 994 19.87 2.97 -6.27
C SER A 994 18.48 2.33 -6.21
N LEU A 995 17.59 2.82 -5.34
CA LEU A 995 16.27 2.20 -5.11
C LEU A 995 15.53 1.92 -6.41
N THR A 996 15.57 2.85 -7.38
CA THR A 996 14.88 2.71 -8.66
C THR A 996 15.69 2.03 -9.78
N GLY A 997 16.83 1.44 -9.45
CA GLY A 997 17.66 0.67 -10.40
C GLY A 997 18.52 1.51 -11.35
N LEU A 998 18.58 2.84 -11.19
CA LEU A 998 19.19 3.74 -12.19
C LEU A 998 20.69 4.01 -12.01
N ASP A 999 21.23 3.88 -10.80
CA ASP A 999 22.65 4.14 -10.50
C ASP A 999 23.34 2.86 -10.06
N SER A 1000 24.46 2.50 -10.71
CA SER A 1000 25.35 1.44 -10.24
C SER A 1000 26.12 1.89 -9.01
N ILE A 1001 26.07 1.09 -7.95
CA ILE A 1001 26.75 1.38 -6.68
C ILE A 1001 27.91 0.42 -6.48
N LYS A 1002 27.66 -0.88 -6.50
CA LYS A 1002 28.64 -1.93 -6.20
C LYS A 1002 28.29 -3.22 -6.92
N GLN A 1003 29.27 -3.95 -7.41
CA GLN A 1003 29.07 -5.30 -7.94
C GLN A 1003 29.38 -6.35 -6.85
N PHE A 1004 28.64 -7.45 -6.85
CA PHE A 1004 28.82 -8.59 -5.96
C PHE A 1004 29.13 -9.86 -6.73
N ASN A 1005 29.88 -10.78 -6.12
CA ASN A 1005 30.10 -12.11 -6.69
C ASN A 1005 28.87 -13.00 -6.46
N ASP A 1006 28.31 -12.93 -5.27
CA ASP A 1006 27.11 -13.67 -4.86
C ASP A 1006 26.33 -12.90 -3.78
N LEU A 1007 25.18 -13.44 -3.36
CA LEU A 1007 24.34 -12.81 -2.32
C LEU A 1007 24.96 -12.87 -0.91
N GLY A 1008 25.93 -13.75 -0.65
CA GLY A 1008 26.63 -13.83 0.64
C GLY A 1008 27.44 -12.59 0.98
N ASP A 1009 27.87 -11.83 -0.04
CA ASP A 1009 28.55 -10.54 0.12
C ASP A 1009 27.58 -9.40 0.49
N LEU A 1010 26.27 -9.64 0.47
CA LEU A 1010 25.25 -8.63 0.72
C LEU A 1010 25.00 -8.45 2.22
N TYR A 1011 25.11 -7.21 2.66
CA TYR A 1011 24.60 -6.77 3.95
C TYR A 1011 23.50 -5.73 3.76
N ILE A 1012 22.40 -5.90 4.50
CA ILE A 1012 21.29 -4.95 4.55
C ILE A 1012 21.13 -4.53 6.01
N GLU A 1013 21.15 -3.24 6.29
CA GLU A 1013 20.85 -2.72 7.63
C GLU A 1013 19.37 -2.97 7.98
N PRO A 1014 19.02 -3.21 9.26
CA PRO A 1014 17.62 -3.28 9.67
C PRO A 1014 16.84 -2.04 9.22
N MET A 1015 15.59 -2.25 8.81
CA MET A 1015 14.67 -1.28 8.20
C MET A 1015 15.09 -0.74 6.82
N SER A 1016 16.23 -1.15 6.27
CA SER A 1016 16.69 -0.61 4.99
C SER A 1016 16.16 -1.39 3.80
N LEU A 1017 15.99 -0.66 2.69
CA LEU A 1017 15.67 -1.17 1.37
C LEU A 1017 16.93 -1.19 0.50
N LYS A 1018 17.20 -2.30 -0.19
CA LYS A 1018 18.26 -2.40 -1.20
C LYS A 1018 17.70 -2.97 -2.48
N THR A 1019 18.15 -2.43 -3.61
CA THR A 1019 17.77 -2.90 -4.94
C THR A 1019 19.00 -3.49 -5.63
N LEU A 1020 18.92 -4.74 -6.04
CA LEU A 1020 19.94 -5.39 -6.85
C LEU A 1020 19.45 -5.51 -8.28
N ASN A 1021 20.31 -5.23 -9.25
CA ASN A 1021 20.13 -5.68 -10.62
C ASN A 1021 20.75 -7.07 -10.77
N VAL A 1022 19.93 -8.07 -11.10
CA VAL A 1022 20.35 -9.45 -11.34
C VAL A 1022 20.26 -9.72 -12.83
N THR A 1023 21.40 -9.98 -13.46
CA THR A 1023 21.49 -10.32 -14.89
C THR A 1023 21.65 -11.83 -15.04
N PHE A 1024 20.80 -12.43 -15.88
CA PHE A 1024 20.79 -13.86 -16.17
C PHE A 1024 21.49 -14.14 -17.50
N GLY A 1025 22.27 -15.22 -17.57
CA GLY A 1025 23.10 -15.58 -18.74
C GLY A 1025 23.37 -17.07 -18.84
#